data_AF-A0A9E5X0U7-F1
#
_entry.id   AF-A0A9E5X0U7-F1
#
_cell.length_a   1.000
_cell.length_b   1.000
_cell.length_c   1.000
_cell.angle_alpha   90.00
_cell.angle_beta   90.00
_cell.angle_gamma   90.00
#
_symmetry.space_group_name_H-M   'P 1'
#
loop_
_entity.id
_entity.type
_entity.pdbx_description
1 polymer ?
#
loop_
_entity_poly.entity_id
_entity_poly.type
_entity_poly.pdbx_seq_one_letter_code
_entity_poly.pdbx_strand_id
1 'polypeptide(L)'
;MSKNFRSGDTVLSASSMNINDLLMASRLGAIKAPLAKGRRARKRASRKKMMSASLLAPLLAAEGCLSVGKEEIDLGAAAGTAPDNGNNAGGVDVELSAVDDHVHAEVDQTLLISESQLLSNDLNVNSGGLEIVRVFDAVNGTVFLENGNVRFVPNTGFEGVATFSYEVQDADGSISTASVEVAVGGVVHGNPEDGAENSVNGQSADANAAERKALLDLAPESEATHVAVQDGSWFDPNTWANGEVPPEGAKVFIPQGIGVLYDGESTVSLFTVRVDGQLDFATDQNTFMEVDTLIVATTGKLTIGTAGNPVAAGVEAVIQIADNGPIDVAWDTQLLSRGVVSQGAIEIYGAEKDTYLKVAIDAMAGDTSLTLEAPPEGWSVGDRLVLTGTKLPVVDGTPAGTKQDIQTEDEELIITAINGNVITFDRPLEFDHDTPRADLKAYVANYTRNIRFITENADDLPVYQRGHVMFMQSDDVDVRYAEFTDLGRTDKSERAFDVANLDSVEFDTNVKARYPLHIHRAGVGDQDNPAELVGNAVWNSPGWGLVQHDSNAIIADNAVYDAFGAAFVAETGNETGRWVSNIAIKSIGLSGIGNDNNPKLGSDVAAFDLGRTGAGFWFQSRMVDSVDNVAAGIPSGQGFIYFSRGPAGDVVKIDPDNSPYPESLNYADEAQIYRPSISQFVGNEAFAVGSGFYVVKPGPNQRHDLRSVIEDFTAWETRLGIRLEYTGGYTLKDIDLIGAGNGASGLALGNNAFDLVVNNANITGFDIGVIMDKTTTFTNFDGDYRYVFIDVNISGATTDYTNIDANDLFLTAADLVAGRLEFVSGLADFPLFEPVGAPFYGMNLPGVKTDSIGSIELGQLDPQVYRGEALGNAVEREGYWTLPDGRAVTVFERYFSDRATGELIKQATFIEIPGGAAWAQQQTDLGAPIYHGVLDVNSAAPVATDDSATVSSGSSVIIDALANDFDPDGDAIAVDGFVHPTNGRVDLNDDGTITYTPDPNFTGMDQFWYWVEDDNGNFAKGEVYVTVDV
;
A
#
# COMPACT_ATOMS: atom_id res chain seq x y z
N MET A 1 61.93 1.17 5.28
CA MET A 1 62.86 1.12 6.43
C MET A 1 62.08 1.67 7.63
N SER A 2 61.62 0.82 8.55
CA SER A 2 62.24 0.52 9.87
C SER A 2 62.27 1.75 10.81
N LYS A 3 61.44 1.79 11.88
CA LYS A 3 61.73 1.29 13.27
C LYS A 3 62.82 2.12 14.00
N ASN A 4 62.75 2.47 15.30
CA ASN A 4 61.90 1.99 16.41
C ASN A 4 62.03 2.89 17.69
N PHE A 5 60.97 2.98 18.52
CA PHE A 5 60.99 2.97 20.03
C PHE A 5 61.69 4.13 20.83
N ARG A 6 61.38 4.44 22.12
CA ARG A 6 60.21 4.24 23.02
C ARG A 6 60.34 5.13 24.30
N SER A 7 59.26 5.19 25.11
CA SER A 7 59.16 5.56 26.55
C SER A 7 59.54 6.98 27.03
N GLY A 8 58.82 7.58 27.99
CA GLY A 8 57.55 7.16 28.60
C GLY A 8 57.20 7.88 29.92
N ASP A 9 55.89 8.00 30.18
CA ASP A 9 55.16 7.96 31.48
C ASP A 9 55.49 9.01 32.58
N THR A 10 54.57 9.53 33.39
CA THR A 10 53.09 9.46 33.55
C THR A 10 52.63 10.74 34.30
N VAL A 11 51.43 11.03 34.85
CA VAL A 11 50.14 10.39 35.24
C VAL A 11 49.06 11.54 35.25
N LEU A 12 47.75 11.47 35.55
CA LEU A 12 46.79 10.47 36.09
C LEU A 12 45.35 10.91 35.72
N SER A 13 44.43 10.02 35.33
CA SER A 13 43.06 9.88 35.90
C SER A 13 42.20 8.84 35.14
N ALA A 14 41.30 8.19 35.89
CA ALA A 14 40.13 7.38 35.48
C ALA A 14 40.23 6.43 34.26
N SER A 15 40.17 5.13 34.52
CA SER A 15 40.21 4.06 33.50
C SER A 15 38.85 3.77 32.84
N SER A 16 38.89 3.29 31.59
CA SER A 16 37.74 2.70 30.89
C SER A 16 37.40 1.27 31.34
N MET A 17 36.16 0.86 31.09
CA MET A 17 35.74 -0.55 31.05
C MET A 17 35.54 -0.93 29.57
N ASN A 18 35.90 -2.15 29.15
CA ASN A 18 35.85 -2.53 27.74
C ASN A 18 34.53 -3.25 27.41
N ILE A 19 33.96 -3.02 26.22
CA ILE A 19 32.74 -3.69 25.75
C ILE A 19 32.88 -5.22 25.72
N ASN A 20 34.10 -5.74 25.58
CA ASN A 20 34.42 -7.16 25.68
C ASN A 20 34.20 -7.76 27.08
N ASP A 21 34.29 -6.96 28.15
CA ASP A 21 34.04 -7.43 29.52
C ASP A 21 32.52 -7.60 29.77
N LEU A 22 31.70 -6.71 29.18
CA LEU A 22 30.23 -6.83 29.17
C LEU A 22 29.76 -8.06 28.39
N LEU A 23 30.38 -8.34 27.23
CA LEU A 23 30.12 -9.55 26.43
C LEU A 23 30.51 -10.85 27.17
N MET A 24 31.51 -10.81 28.05
CA MET A 24 31.85 -11.92 28.96
C MET A 24 30.84 -12.08 30.11
N ALA A 25 30.37 -10.98 30.70
CA ALA A 25 29.40 -11.01 31.80
C ALA A 25 28.04 -11.59 31.37
N SER A 26 27.57 -11.23 30.16
CA SER A 26 26.34 -11.79 29.56
C SER A 26 26.38 -13.33 29.49
N ARG A 27 27.51 -13.90 29.06
CA ARG A 27 27.69 -15.35 28.83
C ARG A 27 27.79 -16.21 30.10
N LEU A 28 27.62 -15.63 31.30
CA LEU A 28 27.70 -16.35 32.58
C LEU A 28 26.41 -16.28 33.42
N GLY A 29 25.29 -15.78 32.88
CA GLY A 29 23.95 -16.01 33.42
C GLY A 29 23.68 -15.42 34.82
N ALA A 30 24.36 -14.34 35.18
CA ALA A 30 24.43 -13.82 36.56
C ALA A 30 23.62 -12.54 36.82
N ILE A 31 22.61 -12.21 35.99
CA ILE A 31 21.64 -11.14 36.27
C ILE A 31 20.23 -11.69 36.02
N LYS A 32 19.35 -11.56 37.02
CA LYS A 32 17.89 -11.72 36.88
C LYS A 32 17.20 -10.46 37.37
N ALA A 33 16.45 -9.82 36.49
CA ALA A 33 15.42 -8.83 36.82
C ALA A 33 14.22 -9.09 35.88
N PRO A 34 12.96 -9.00 36.37
CA PRO A 34 11.81 -9.36 35.56
C PRO A 34 11.38 -8.21 34.65
N LEU A 35 11.42 -8.44 33.33
CA LEU A 35 10.59 -7.73 32.37
C LEU A 35 9.57 -8.72 31.83
N ALA A 36 8.37 -8.71 32.43
CA ALA A 36 7.21 -9.40 31.87
C ALA A 36 6.69 -8.57 30.70
N LYS A 37 7.27 -8.75 29.51
CA LYS A 37 6.62 -8.33 28.28
C LYS A 37 5.38 -9.21 28.07
N GLY A 38 4.23 -8.59 27.78
CA GLY A 38 3.10 -9.30 27.21
C GLY A 38 3.54 -10.05 25.95
N ARG A 39 3.00 -11.24 25.72
CA ARG A 39 3.40 -12.08 24.58
C ARG A 39 2.49 -11.83 23.40
N ARG A 40 3.12 -11.54 22.25
CA ARG A 40 2.56 -11.67 20.90
C ARG A 40 1.69 -12.94 20.82
N ALA A 41 0.39 -12.77 20.63
CA ALA A 41 -0.59 -13.87 20.60
C ALA A 41 -1.84 -13.58 19.73
N ARG A 42 -1.78 -12.53 18.90
CA ARG A 42 -2.67 -12.24 17.75
C ARG A 42 -1.79 -11.89 16.54
N LYS A 43 -2.40 -11.88 15.34
CA LYS A 43 -1.78 -12.05 14.01
C LYS A 43 -1.14 -13.47 13.85
N ARG A 44 -1.53 -14.18 12.76
CA ARG A 44 -1.49 -15.66 12.51
C ARG A 44 -2.77 -16.42 12.87
N ALA A 45 -3.89 -16.00 12.26
CA ALA A 45 -5.20 -16.65 12.38
C ALA A 45 -5.65 -17.39 11.11
N SER A 46 -5.30 -16.89 9.92
CA SER A 46 -5.74 -17.32 8.58
C SER A 46 -5.42 -18.77 8.16
N ARG A 47 -4.68 -19.55 8.97
CA ARG A 47 -4.42 -20.97 8.72
C ARG A 47 -4.81 -21.85 9.93
N LYS A 48 -6.06 -21.73 10.39
CA LYS A 48 -6.64 -22.55 11.48
C LYS A 48 -8.04 -23.12 11.19
N LYS A 49 -8.13 -24.08 10.27
CA LYS A 49 -9.24 -25.04 10.17
C LYS A 49 -8.67 -26.47 10.30
N MET A 50 -9.08 -27.20 11.34
CA MET A 50 -10.17 -28.19 11.38
C MET A 50 -9.83 -29.53 10.72
N MET A 51 -9.52 -30.55 11.54
CA MET A 51 -9.79 -31.95 11.19
C MET A 51 -11.05 -32.44 11.92
N SER A 52 -11.89 -33.20 11.21
CA SER A 52 -13.25 -33.56 11.64
C SER A 52 -13.32 -34.87 12.44
N ALA A 53 -14.39 -35.03 13.23
CA ALA A 53 -14.64 -36.22 14.04
C ALA A 53 -16.11 -36.66 14.01
N SER A 54 -16.60 -37.09 12.84
CA SER A 54 -17.96 -37.65 12.69
C SER A 54 -18.04 -39.13 13.08
N LEU A 55 -19.03 -39.52 13.91
CA LEU A 55 -19.70 -40.84 13.83
C LEU A 55 -20.91 -41.00 14.77
N LEU A 56 -22.01 -41.54 14.21
CA LEU A 56 -23.18 -42.20 14.84
C LEU A 56 -24.24 -41.36 15.60
N ALA A 57 -25.49 -41.50 15.14
CA ALA A 57 -26.75 -41.06 15.75
C ALA A 57 -27.60 -42.31 16.16
N PRO A 58 -28.90 -42.25 16.57
CA PRO A 58 -29.80 -41.10 16.86
C PRO A 58 -30.68 -41.26 18.15
N LEU A 59 -31.69 -40.38 18.30
CA LEU A 59 -33.09 -40.68 18.72
C LEU A 59 -33.62 -40.22 20.11
N LEU A 60 -34.87 -39.70 20.09
CA LEU A 60 -35.87 -39.51 21.18
C LEU A 60 -35.75 -38.29 22.13
N ALA A 61 -36.92 -37.84 22.62
CA ALA A 61 -37.13 -36.62 23.43
C ALA A 61 -38.17 -36.84 24.54
N ALA A 62 -38.13 -36.06 25.64
CA ALA A 62 -39.25 -35.82 26.56
C ALA A 62 -39.01 -34.64 27.57
N GLU A 63 -39.96 -33.69 27.59
CA GLU A 63 -40.55 -32.95 28.73
C GLU A 63 -39.76 -32.66 30.05
N GLY A 64 -39.71 -31.37 30.48
CA GLY A 64 -40.57 -30.98 31.61
C GLY A 64 -40.06 -30.09 32.80
N CYS A 65 -40.61 -28.86 32.86
CA CYS A 65 -41.12 -28.16 34.07
C CYS A 65 -40.23 -27.20 34.93
N LEU A 66 -40.90 -26.24 35.60
CA LEU A 66 -40.40 -25.08 36.38
C LEU A 66 -40.48 -25.30 37.92
N SER A 67 -39.77 -24.50 38.74
CA SER A 67 -40.39 -23.37 39.54
C SER A 67 -39.57 -22.75 40.71
N VAL A 68 -39.15 -21.48 40.54
CA VAL A 68 -39.25 -20.27 41.42
C VAL A 68 -39.12 -20.32 42.98
N GLY A 69 -38.22 -19.47 43.53
CA GLY A 69 -38.45 -18.59 44.71
C GLY A 69 -37.62 -18.84 46.00
N LYS A 70 -37.50 -17.93 47.00
CA LYS A 70 -37.61 -16.44 47.08
C LYS A 70 -37.26 -15.95 48.53
N GLU A 71 -36.71 -14.73 48.72
CA GLU A 71 -36.71 -13.88 49.97
C GLU A 71 -35.94 -14.42 51.23
N GLU A 72 -35.44 -13.66 52.25
CA GLU A 72 -35.24 -12.21 52.52
C GLU A 72 -34.27 -11.93 53.73
N ILE A 73 -33.59 -10.76 53.73
CA ILE A 73 -33.33 -9.75 54.82
C ILE A 73 -32.98 -10.17 56.29
N ASP A 74 -31.91 -9.60 56.90
CA ASP A 74 -31.98 -8.45 57.87
C ASP A 74 -30.60 -7.89 58.36
N LEU A 75 -30.64 -6.74 59.07
CA LEU A 75 -29.58 -5.77 59.38
C LEU A 75 -29.02 -5.83 60.83
N GLY A 76 -27.90 -5.14 61.12
CA GLY A 76 -27.54 -4.83 62.53
C GLY A 76 -26.22 -4.09 62.83
N ALA A 77 -26.30 -2.76 63.01
CA ALA A 77 -25.60 -1.86 63.96
C ALA A 77 -24.43 -2.36 64.87
N ALA A 78 -23.46 -1.53 65.31
CA ALA A 78 -23.06 -0.13 65.03
C ALA A 78 -21.79 0.26 65.85
N ALA A 79 -21.31 1.50 65.66
CA ALA A 79 -20.32 2.25 66.45
C ALA A 79 -18.84 1.81 66.34
N GLY A 80 -17.93 2.80 66.44
CA GLY A 80 -16.48 2.56 66.42
C GLY A 80 -15.66 3.76 66.90
N THR A 81 -14.36 3.54 67.09
CA THR A 81 -13.30 4.55 67.22
C THR A 81 -11.96 3.90 66.86
N ALA A 82 -11.19 4.53 65.97
CA ALA A 82 -9.81 4.17 65.62
C ALA A 82 -8.80 4.86 66.61
N PRO A 83 -7.46 4.74 66.46
CA PRO A 83 -6.69 3.95 65.50
C PRO A 83 -5.50 3.14 66.10
N ASP A 84 -4.92 2.23 65.31
CA ASP A 84 -3.49 2.26 64.97
C ASP A 84 -3.23 1.44 63.67
N ASN A 85 -2.08 1.62 63.04
CA ASN A 85 -1.74 1.05 61.73
C ASN A 85 -1.19 -0.38 61.83
N GLY A 86 -1.64 -1.24 60.92
CA GLY A 86 -1.05 -2.56 60.73
C GLY A 86 -1.51 -3.20 59.43
N ASN A 87 -0.64 -3.20 58.41
CA ASN A 87 -0.91 -3.87 57.14
C ASN A 87 -1.15 -5.36 57.38
N ASN A 88 -2.31 -5.86 56.95
CA ASN A 88 -2.45 -7.26 56.55
C ASN A 88 -3.53 -7.36 55.47
N ALA A 89 -3.39 -8.32 54.57
CA ALA A 89 -4.23 -8.38 53.37
C ALA A 89 -5.69 -8.78 53.67
N GLY A 90 -6.60 -8.03 53.06
CA GLY A 90 -7.95 -8.47 52.67
C GLY A 90 -8.11 -8.08 51.20
N GLY A 91 -8.68 -8.98 50.38
CA GLY A 91 -8.73 -8.78 48.93
C GLY A 91 -9.58 -7.58 48.53
N VAL A 92 -9.15 -6.90 47.47
CA VAL A 92 -10.08 -6.28 46.52
C VAL A 92 -10.31 -7.37 45.47
N ASP A 93 -11.56 -7.80 45.30
CA ASP A 93 -11.95 -8.62 44.16
C ASP A 93 -11.80 -7.75 42.89
N VAL A 94 -11.26 -8.32 41.82
CA VAL A 94 -11.18 -7.66 40.53
C VAL A 94 -12.20 -8.36 39.65
N GLU A 95 -13.35 -7.71 39.51
CA GLU A 95 -14.54 -8.28 38.88
C GLU A 95 -14.35 -8.53 37.37
N LEU A 96 -15.14 -9.47 36.85
CA LEU A 96 -15.28 -9.75 35.42
C LEU A 96 -15.65 -8.47 34.66
N SER A 97 -14.88 -8.10 33.64
CA SER A 97 -15.22 -6.99 32.75
C SER A 97 -15.59 -7.53 31.38
N ALA A 98 -16.84 -7.30 30.99
CA ALA A 98 -17.22 -7.34 29.59
C ALA A 98 -16.65 -6.10 28.86
N VAL A 99 -16.51 -6.15 27.53
CA VAL A 99 -16.11 -5.01 26.69
C VAL A 99 -17.03 -4.91 25.47
N ASP A 100 -17.34 -3.69 25.03
CA ASP A 100 -18.23 -3.46 23.88
C ASP A 100 -17.58 -3.94 22.56
N ASP A 101 -18.40 -4.52 21.67
CA ASP A 101 -17.99 -5.13 20.40
C ASP A 101 -18.59 -4.41 19.19
N HIS A 102 -17.90 -4.47 18.04
CA HIS A 102 -18.41 -4.00 16.75
C HIS A 102 -18.33 -5.12 15.71
N VAL A 103 -19.38 -5.31 14.92
CA VAL A 103 -19.49 -6.31 13.84
C VAL A 103 -20.28 -5.74 12.64
N HIS A 104 -20.21 -6.41 11.48
CA HIS A 104 -20.91 -6.03 10.25
C HIS A 104 -21.86 -7.13 9.78
N ALA A 105 -22.92 -6.75 9.06
CA ALA A 105 -23.82 -7.64 8.32
C ALA A 105 -24.29 -6.96 7.02
N GLU A 106 -24.50 -7.75 5.97
CA GLU A 106 -25.16 -7.22 4.76
C GLU A 106 -26.66 -6.96 4.96
N VAL A 107 -27.23 -6.12 4.11
CA VAL A 107 -28.67 -5.80 4.13
C VAL A 107 -29.49 -7.09 3.93
N ASP A 108 -30.52 -7.29 4.77
CA ASP A 108 -31.33 -8.52 4.89
C ASP A 108 -30.55 -9.81 5.25
N GLN A 109 -29.23 -9.77 5.49
CA GLN A 109 -28.41 -10.94 5.84
C GLN A 109 -28.56 -11.34 7.32
N THR A 110 -28.59 -12.64 7.61
CA THR A 110 -28.53 -13.13 9.00
C THR A 110 -27.07 -13.34 9.41
N LEU A 111 -26.61 -12.58 10.40
CA LEU A 111 -25.27 -12.69 10.97
C LEU A 111 -25.20 -13.78 12.06
N LEU A 112 -24.09 -14.51 12.12
CA LEU A 112 -23.79 -15.48 13.16
C LEU A 112 -22.43 -15.17 13.80
N ILE A 113 -22.46 -14.47 14.92
CA ILE A 113 -21.31 -14.04 15.69
C ILE A 113 -20.87 -15.20 16.59
N SER A 114 -19.57 -15.53 16.61
CA SER A 114 -19.10 -16.65 17.44
C SER A 114 -18.96 -16.27 18.92
N GLU A 115 -19.13 -17.23 19.83
CA GLU A 115 -18.86 -17.01 21.25
C GLU A 115 -17.43 -16.51 21.50
N SER A 116 -16.46 -17.09 20.76
CA SER A 116 -15.05 -16.70 20.77
C SER A 116 -14.72 -15.32 20.18
N GLN A 117 -15.68 -14.66 19.52
CA GLN A 117 -15.51 -13.34 18.91
C GLN A 117 -15.86 -12.22 19.90
N LEU A 118 -17.02 -12.33 20.57
CA LEU A 118 -17.43 -11.41 21.63
C LEU A 118 -16.55 -11.60 22.88
N LEU A 119 -16.26 -12.84 23.29
CA LEU A 119 -15.35 -13.11 24.42
C LEU A 119 -13.85 -12.84 24.11
N SER A 120 -13.53 -11.98 23.13
CA SER A 120 -12.15 -11.77 22.65
C SER A 120 -11.47 -10.53 23.22
N ASN A 121 -12.23 -9.52 23.64
CA ASN A 121 -11.82 -8.31 24.36
C ASN A 121 -12.08 -8.43 25.88
N ASP A 122 -13.09 -9.23 26.26
CA ASP A 122 -13.46 -9.58 27.64
C ASP A 122 -12.29 -10.00 28.54
N LEU A 123 -12.32 -9.52 29.79
CA LEU A 123 -11.27 -9.74 30.78
C LEU A 123 -11.72 -10.63 31.95
N ASN A 124 -11.22 -11.88 31.95
CA ASN A 124 -11.26 -12.75 33.12
C ASN A 124 -9.89 -12.84 33.80
N VAL A 125 -9.81 -12.45 35.08
CA VAL A 125 -8.61 -12.60 35.92
C VAL A 125 -8.57 -13.95 36.66
N ASN A 126 -9.71 -14.64 36.75
CA ASN A 126 -9.81 -15.98 37.31
C ASN A 126 -9.53 -17.01 36.20
N SER A 127 -8.82 -18.10 36.52
CA SER A 127 -8.36 -19.08 35.51
C SER A 127 -9.45 -20.08 35.07
N GLY A 128 -10.68 -19.60 34.90
CA GLY A 128 -11.81 -20.32 34.33
C GLY A 128 -12.09 -19.86 32.89
N GLY A 129 -12.96 -20.58 32.19
CA GLY A 129 -13.53 -20.06 30.94
C GLY A 129 -14.53 -18.94 31.20
N LEU A 130 -14.91 -18.26 30.12
CA LEU A 130 -16.09 -17.40 30.05
C LEU A 130 -17.15 -18.08 29.17
N GLU A 131 -18.43 -17.79 29.44
CA GLU A 131 -19.60 -18.28 28.71
C GLU A 131 -20.58 -17.13 28.50
N ILE A 132 -21.13 -16.96 27.30
CA ILE A 132 -22.18 -15.97 27.03
C ILE A 132 -23.51 -16.55 27.49
N VAL A 133 -24.04 -16.06 28.61
CA VAL A 133 -25.24 -16.62 29.24
C VAL A 133 -26.54 -16.01 28.74
N ARG A 134 -26.51 -14.84 28.10
CA ARG A 134 -27.70 -14.14 27.59
C ARG A 134 -27.38 -13.06 26.55
N VAL A 135 -28.34 -12.83 25.65
CA VAL A 135 -28.42 -11.65 24.77
C VAL A 135 -29.79 -10.97 24.90
N PHE A 136 -29.86 -9.65 24.74
CA PHE A 136 -31.06 -8.84 24.98
C PHE A 136 -30.96 -7.44 24.34
N ASP A 137 -32.03 -6.64 24.51
CA ASP A 137 -32.15 -5.21 24.15
C ASP A 137 -31.70 -4.82 22.73
N ALA A 138 -31.97 -5.70 21.76
CA ALA A 138 -31.70 -5.45 20.35
C ALA A 138 -32.49 -4.26 19.77
N VAL A 139 -31.79 -3.39 19.04
CA VAL A 139 -32.29 -2.24 18.29
C VAL A 139 -32.01 -2.48 16.80
N ASN A 140 -32.95 -2.09 15.93
CA ASN A 140 -32.88 -2.27 14.47
C ASN A 140 -32.72 -3.71 13.94
N GLY A 141 -32.75 -4.72 14.81
CA GLY A 141 -32.86 -6.14 14.46
C GLY A 141 -33.35 -7.02 15.62
N THR A 142 -33.14 -8.33 15.50
CA THR A 142 -33.52 -9.35 16.49
C THR A 142 -32.35 -10.28 16.79
N VAL A 143 -32.02 -10.47 18.06
CA VAL A 143 -30.87 -11.28 18.52
C VAL A 143 -31.29 -12.57 19.23
N PHE A 144 -30.51 -13.64 19.07
CA PHE A 144 -30.74 -14.97 19.64
C PHE A 144 -29.39 -15.59 20.10
N LEU A 145 -29.40 -16.31 21.23
CA LEU A 145 -28.25 -17.11 21.67
C LEU A 145 -28.49 -18.58 21.31
N GLU A 146 -27.62 -19.17 20.49
CA GLU A 146 -27.79 -20.49 19.87
C GLU A 146 -26.50 -21.32 19.95
N ASN A 147 -26.38 -22.14 20.99
CA ASN A 147 -25.21 -22.98 21.31
C ASN A 147 -23.93 -22.17 21.59
N GLY A 148 -24.02 -21.13 22.43
CA GLY A 148 -22.92 -20.21 22.76
C GLY A 148 -22.78 -19.05 21.77
N ASN A 149 -22.96 -19.32 20.48
CA ASN A 149 -22.92 -18.31 19.42
C ASN A 149 -24.15 -17.39 19.44
N VAL A 150 -23.99 -16.16 18.95
CA VAL A 150 -25.04 -15.14 18.87
C VAL A 150 -25.49 -14.96 17.43
N ARG A 151 -26.76 -15.27 17.13
CA ARG A 151 -27.36 -15.05 15.82
C ARG A 151 -28.14 -13.74 15.81
N PHE A 152 -27.75 -12.81 14.97
CA PHE A 152 -28.42 -11.51 14.77
C PHE A 152 -29.13 -11.48 13.41
N VAL A 153 -30.30 -10.85 13.37
CA VAL A 153 -31.10 -10.68 12.16
C VAL A 153 -31.53 -9.21 12.07
N PRO A 154 -31.02 -8.41 11.13
CA PRO A 154 -31.50 -7.06 10.88
C PRO A 154 -33.01 -7.01 10.61
N ASN A 155 -33.63 -5.86 10.85
CA ASN A 155 -34.97 -5.60 10.33
C ASN A 155 -34.93 -5.54 8.79
N THR A 156 -35.96 -6.07 8.13
CA THR A 156 -35.96 -6.16 6.65
C THR A 156 -35.88 -4.78 5.99
N GLY A 157 -34.89 -4.58 5.12
CA GLY A 157 -34.59 -3.30 4.48
C GLY A 157 -34.12 -2.21 5.45
N PHE A 158 -33.39 -2.58 6.50
CA PHE A 158 -32.68 -1.65 7.37
C PHE A 158 -31.22 -1.51 6.92
N GLU A 159 -30.75 -0.27 6.86
CA GLU A 159 -29.36 0.13 6.57
C GLU A 159 -28.89 1.09 7.67
N GLY A 160 -27.60 1.01 8.03
CA GLY A 160 -26.97 1.78 9.12
C GLY A 160 -26.80 0.99 10.42
N VAL A 161 -26.66 1.69 11.54
CA VAL A 161 -26.28 1.07 12.83
C VAL A 161 -27.47 0.41 13.55
N ALA A 162 -27.32 -0.89 13.83
CA ALA A 162 -28.11 -1.66 14.77
C ALA A 162 -27.28 -2.00 16.03
N THR A 163 -27.93 -2.39 17.12
CA THR A 163 -27.22 -2.78 18.36
C THR A 163 -27.92 -3.91 19.10
N PHE A 164 -27.24 -4.55 20.04
CA PHE A 164 -27.83 -5.37 21.11
C PHE A 164 -26.92 -5.39 22.35
N SER A 165 -27.28 -6.13 23.41
CA SER A 165 -26.42 -6.33 24.59
C SER A 165 -26.29 -7.80 24.98
N TYR A 166 -25.18 -8.17 25.59
CA TYR A 166 -24.93 -9.53 26.11
C TYR A 166 -24.46 -9.53 27.57
N GLU A 167 -24.73 -10.63 28.27
CA GLU A 167 -24.21 -10.93 29.60
C GLU A 167 -23.24 -12.11 29.50
N VAL A 168 -22.00 -11.88 29.94
CA VAL A 168 -20.94 -12.90 30.09
C VAL A 168 -20.88 -13.37 31.54
N GLN A 169 -20.60 -14.66 31.75
CA GLN A 169 -20.41 -15.27 33.07
C GLN A 169 -19.05 -15.95 33.22
N ASP A 170 -18.45 -15.86 34.42
CA ASP A 170 -17.26 -16.64 34.80
C ASP A 170 -17.63 -17.98 35.46
N ALA A 171 -16.62 -18.86 35.60
CA ALA A 171 -16.77 -20.18 36.19
C ALA A 171 -17.14 -20.21 37.71
N ASP A 172 -17.06 -19.08 38.41
CA ASP A 172 -17.46 -18.94 39.82
C ASP A 172 -18.87 -18.31 39.96
N GLY A 173 -19.43 -17.77 38.87
CA GLY A 173 -20.80 -17.27 38.74
C GLY A 173 -20.93 -15.74 38.67
N SER A 174 -19.84 -15.00 38.58
CA SER A 174 -19.84 -13.54 38.33
C SER A 174 -20.48 -13.24 36.98
N ILE A 175 -21.15 -12.09 36.82
CA ILE A 175 -21.75 -11.65 35.54
C ILE A 175 -21.30 -10.22 35.23
N SER A 176 -20.98 -9.95 33.97
CA SER A 176 -20.71 -8.61 33.43
C SER A 176 -21.52 -8.40 32.14
N THR A 177 -21.58 -7.16 31.64
CA THR A 177 -22.49 -6.79 30.54
C THR A 177 -21.83 -5.81 29.58
N ALA A 178 -21.92 -6.10 28.29
CA ALA A 178 -21.47 -5.25 27.20
C ALA A 178 -22.55 -5.13 26.10
N SER A 179 -22.34 -4.19 25.19
CA SER A 179 -23.12 -4.00 23.98
C SER A 179 -22.36 -4.46 22.74
N VAL A 180 -23.12 -4.78 21.68
CA VAL A 180 -22.59 -5.09 20.36
C VAL A 180 -23.24 -4.15 19.37
N GLU A 181 -22.42 -3.42 18.63
CA GLU A 181 -22.83 -2.64 17.49
C GLU A 181 -22.77 -3.50 16.23
N VAL A 182 -23.81 -3.42 15.40
CA VAL A 182 -23.92 -4.13 14.12
C VAL A 182 -24.15 -3.10 13.03
N ALA A 183 -23.10 -2.81 12.25
CA ALA A 183 -23.25 -2.07 11.00
C ALA A 183 -24.02 -2.94 10.00
N VAL A 184 -25.14 -2.44 9.46
CA VAL A 184 -25.95 -3.17 8.47
C VAL A 184 -25.88 -2.45 7.12
N GLY A 185 -25.19 -3.05 6.16
CA GLY A 185 -24.92 -2.48 4.85
C GLY A 185 -23.89 -1.33 4.85
N GLY A 186 -23.27 -1.11 3.69
CA GLY A 186 -22.14 -0.21 3.51
C GLY A 186 -20.80 -0.96 3.45
N VAL A 187 -19.83 -0.40 2.71
CA VAL A 187 -18.48 -0.97 2.60
C VAL A 187 -17.80 -0.96 3.97
N VAL A 188 -16.99 -1.98 4.23
CA VAL A 188 -16.36 -2.23 5.53
C VAL A 188 -15.14 -1.33 5.73
N HIS A 189 -14.97 -0.79 6.94
CA HIS A 189 -13.65 -0.50 7.51
C HIS A 189 -13.52 -1.19 8.87
N GLY A 190 -12.26 -1.46 9.26
CA GLY A 190 -11.93 -2.29 10.42
C GLY A 190 -12.16 -1.63 11.79
N ASN A 191 -11.92 -2.42 12.84
CA ASN A 191 -12.03 -1.97 14.23
C ASN A 191 -10.98 -0.88 14.56
N PRO A 192 -11.34 0.29 15.11
CA PRO A 192 -10.40 1.38 15.43
C PRO A 192 -9.21 1.02 16.35
N GLU A 193 -9.20 -0.15 17.01
CA GLU A 193 -8.06 -0.61 17.81
C GLU A 193 -6.89 -1.20 16.99
N ASP A 194 -7.10 -1.69 15.76
CA ASP A 194 -6.06 -2.39 15.00
C ASP A 194 -4.91 -1.48 14.50
N GLY A 195 -5.17 -0.16 14.44
CA GLY A 195 -4.14 0.88 14.21
C GLY A 195 -3.04 1.00 15.29
N ALA A 196 -3.06 0.12 16.30
CA ALA A 196 -2.07 0.07 17.39
C ALA A 196 -0.88 -0.89 17.19
N GLU A 197 -1.04 -2.02 16.48
CA GLU A 197 -0.03 -3.10 16.40
C GLU A 197 0.54 -3.38 14.99
N ASN A 198 0.96 -2.35 14.26
CA ASN A 198 1.74 -2.45 13.00
C ASN A 198 3.23 -2.08 13.16
N SER A 199 3.88 -2.54 14.25
CA SER A 199 5.29 -2.23 14.53
C SER A 199 6.31 -3.11 13.78
N VAL A 200 6.32 -3.03 12.45
CA VAL A 200 7.41 -3.55 11.57
C VAL A 200 8.19 -2.41 10.91
N ASN A 201 7.54 -1.27 10.65
CA ASN A 201 8.05 -0.13 9.86
C ASN A 201 9.13 0.75 10.54
N GLY A 202 9.96 0.20 11.42
CA GLY A 202 11.13 0.87 12.01
C GLY A 202 10.86 1.99 13.02
N GLN A 203 9.65 2.54 13.07
CA GLN A 203 9.15 3.37 14.17
C GLN A 203 8.32 2.53 15.15
N SER A 204 8.30 2.92 16.44
CA SER A 204 7.49 2.25 17.45
C SER A 204 6.11 2.89 17.57
N ALA A 205 5.16 2.19 18.19
CA ALA A 205 3.84 2.75 18.51
C ALA A 205 3.93 4.06 19.34
N ASP A 206 5.01 4.23 20.12
CA ASP A 206 5.29 5.48 20.85
C ASP A 206 5.50 6.69 19.92
N ALA A 207 6.05 6.48 18.71
CA ALA A 207 6.31 7.53 17.74
C ALA A 207 5.01 7.95 17.02
N ASN A 208 4.23 6.98 16.53
CA ASN A 208 2.90 7.24 15.97
C ASN A 208 2.01 7.96 17.00
N ALA A 209 2.01 7.51 18.27
CA ALA A 209 1.29 8.17 19.35
C ALA A 209 1.79 9.59 19.67
N ALA A 210 3.09 9.87 19.51
CA ALA A 210 3.65 11.21 19.66
C ALA A 210 3.23 12.15 18.52
N GLU A 211 3.18 11.67 17.27
CA GLU A 211 2.65 12.41 16.12
C GLU A 211 1.14 12.67 16.28
N ARG A 212 0.35 11.65 16.71
CA ARG A 212 -1.08 11.84 17.00
C ARG A 212 -1.31 12.93 18.03
N LYS A 213 -0.58 12.88 19.14
CA LYS A 213 -0.65 13.91 20.18
C LYS A 213 -0.23 15.29 19.65
N ALA A 214 0.82 15.38 18.84
CA ALA A 214 1.31 16.65 18.32
C ALA A 214 0.27 17.39 17.45
N LEU A 215 -0.54 16.67 16.67
CA LEU A 215 -1.65 17.27 15.93
C LEU A 215 -2.76 17.79 16.86
N LEU A 216 -3.23 16.95 17.79
CA LEU A 216 -4.31 17.33 18.72
C LEU A 216 -3.89 18.45 19.69
N ASP A 217 -2.61 18.58 20.00
CA ASP A 217 -2.02 19.68 20.77
C ASP A 217 -2.12 21.05 20.04
N LEU A 218 -2.35 21.10 18.73
CA LEU A 218 -2.62 22.36 18.01
C LEU A 218 -4.01 22.93 18.34
N ALA A 219 -4.99 22.04 18.55
CA ALA A 219 -6.38 22.38 18.86
C ALA A 219 -6.87 21.67 20.14
N PRO A 220 -6.33 22.04 21.32
CA PRO A 220 -6.77 21.46 22.58
C PRO A 220 -8.16 21.99 22.96
N GLU A 221 -9.06 21.10 23.38
CA GLU A 221 -10.45 21.40 23.76
C GLU A 221 -10.58 22.56 24.77
N SER A 222 -9.60 22.66 25.69
CA SER A 222 -9.54 23.71 26.71
C SER A 222 -9.28 25.12 26.17
N GLU A 223 -8.92 25.25 24.89
CA GLU A 223 -8.79 26.53 24.18
C GLU A 223 -9.87 26.76 23.12
N ALA A 224 -10.81 25.84 22.94
CA ALA A 224 -11.93 26.03 22.02
C ALA A 224 -12.76 27.27 22.43
N THR A 225 -12.91 28.22 21.52
CA THR A 225 -13.74 29.41 21.73
C THR A 225 -15.20 29.13 21.41
N HIS A 226 -15.46 28.19 20.49
CA HIS A 226 -16.80 27.74 20.08
C HIS A 226 -16.83 26.22 20.11
N VAL A 227 -17.82 25.66 20.81
CA VAL A 227 -18.02 24.21 20.97
C VAL A 227 -19.43 23.88 20.53
N ALA A 228 -19.58 22.85 19.68
CA ALA A 228 -20.89 22.34 19.29
C ALA A 228 -21.55 21.61 20.48
N VAL A 229 -22.86 21.78 20.68
CA VAL A 229 -23.60 21.23 21.85
C VAL A 229 -24.82 20.39 21.51
N GLN A 230 -25.16 20.30 20.22
CA GLN A 230 -26.22 19.49 19.63
C GLN A 230 -25.95 19.36 18.13
N ASP A 231 -26.57 18.39 17.47
CA ASP A 231 -26.54 18.29 16.02
C ASP A 231 -27.21 19.51 15.36
N GLY A 232 -26.69 19.97 14.22
CA GLY A 232 -27.30 21.10 13.52
C GLY A 232 -26.46 21.74 12.43
N SER A 233 -27.00 22.80 11.84
CA SER A 233 -26.32 23.67 10.88
C SER A 233 -25.21 24.46 11.57
N TRP A 234 -24.06 24.60 10.91
CA TRP A 234 -22.96 25.47 11.33
C TRP A 234 -23.42 26.93 11.50
N PHE A 235 -24.38 27.35 10.67
CA PHE A 235 -24.91 28.71 10.61
C PHE A 235 -26.12 28.94 11.54
N ASP A 236 -26.59 27.93 12.28
CA ASP A 236 -27.54 28.13 13.39
C ASP A 236 -26.79 28.46 14.70
N PRO A 237 -27.00 29.64 15.31
CA PRO A 237 -26.42 29.97 16.62
C PRO A 237 -26.77 28.97 17.74
N ASN A 238 -27.85 28.19 17.62
CA ASN A 238 -28.24 27.18 18.63
C ASN A 238 -27.34 25.94 18.63
N THR A 239 -26.60 25.68 17.55
CA THR A 239 -25.61 24.58 17.47
C THR A 239 -24.44 24.80 18.45
N TRP A 240 -24.16 26.06 18.82
CA TRP A 240 -22.96 26.47 19.54
C TRP A 240 -23.24 26.85 20.99
N ALA A 241 -22.35 26.43 21.91
CA ALA A 241 -22.46 26.67 23.36
C ALA A 241 -22.67 28.14 23.76
N ASN A 242 -22.19 29.08 22.95
CA ASN A 242 -22.26 30.53 23.21
C ASN A 242 -23.58 31.16 22.73
N GLY A 243 -24.36 30.50 21.87
CA GLY A 243 -25.48 31.11 21.16
C GLY A 243 -25.05 32.06 20.02
N GLU A 244 -23.84 31.88 19.48
CA GLU A 244 -23.22 32.69 18.42
C GLU A 244 -22.45 31.76 17.45
N VAL A 245 -22.54 32.04 16.14
CA VAL A 245 -21.82 31.30 15.07
C VAL A 245 -20.33 31.70 15.08
N PRO A 246 -19.37 30.75 14.87
CA PRO A 246 -17.94 31.02 14.89
C PRO A 246 -17.50 32.28 14.09
N PRO A 247 -16.91 33.29 14.77
CA PRO A 247 -16.40 34.49 14.15
C PRO A 247 -14.91 34.40 13.78
N GLU A 248 -14.37 35.49 13.25
CA GLU A 248 -12.95 35.68 12.90
C GLU A 248 -11.99 35.23 14.02
N GLY A 249 -11.02 34.39 13.65
CA GLY A 249 -10.02 33.83 14.57
C GLY A 249 -10.56 32.80 15.57
N ALA A 250 -11.74 32.22 15.34
CA ALA A 250 -12.29 31.20 16.21
C ALA A 250 -11.42 29.92 16.26
N LYS A 251 -11.38 29.31 17.45
CA LYS A 251 -10.98 27.92 17.66
C LYS A 251 -12.27 27.12 17.86
N VAL A 252 -12.64 26.31 16.89
CA VAL A 252 -13.90 25.57 16.85
C VAL A 252 -13.66 24.11 17.24
N PHE A 253 -14.56 23.54 18.02
CA PHE A 253 -14.54 22.13 18.41
C PHE A 253 -15.91 21.47 18.21
N ILE A 254 -15.93 20.33 17.53
CA ILE A 254 -17.09 19.46 17.34
C ILE A 254 -16.83 18.16 18.13
N PRO A 255 -17.47 17.97 19.31
CA PRO A 255 -17.25 16.80 20.15
C PRO A 255 -17.73 15.49 19.51
N GLN A 256 -17.17 14.36 19.96
CA GLN A 256 -17.64 13.02 19.60
C GLN A 256 -19.15 12.87 19.86
N GLY A 257 -19.86 12.26 18.91
CA GLY A 257 -21.31 12.08 18.99
C GLY A 257 -22.15 13.32 18.71
N ILE A 258 -21.57 14.36 18.09
CA ILE A 258 -22.29 15.52 17.53
C ILE A 258 -21.94 15.68 16.05
N GLY A 259 -22.95 15.82 15.20
CA GLY A 259 -22.81 16.12 13.77
C GLY A 259 -23.14 17.58 13.43
N VAL A 260 -22.21 18.28 12.76
CA VAL A 260 -22.43 19.65 12.27
C VAL A 260 -22.41 19.69 10.76
N LEU A 261 -23.48 20.20 10.16
CA LEU A 261 -23.61 20.41 8.72
C LEU A 261 -23.14 21.83 8.35
N TYR A 262 -22.12 21.94 7.51
CA TYR A 262 -21.67 23.18 6.90
C TYR A 262 -22.53 23.50 5.67
N ASP A 263 -23.54 24.35 5.85
CA ASP A 263 -24.61 24.63 4.88
C ASP A 263 -24.62 26.08 4.37
N GLY A 264 -23.44 26.64 4.06
CA GLY A 264 -23.34 27.99 3.46
C GLY A 264 -21.91 28.45 3.15
N GLU A 265 -21.80 29.72 2.74
CA GLU A 265 -20.55 30.38 2.35
C GLU A 265 -20.10 31.41 3.39
N SER A 266 -18.84 31.37 3.83
CA SER A 266 -18.30 32.28 4.86
C SER A 266 -16.82 32.63 4.65
N THR A 267 -16.56 33.86 4.20
CA THR A 267 -15.21 34.47 4.14
C THR A 267 -14.80 35.01 5.52
N VAL A 268 -14.82 34.15 6.53
CA VAL A 268 -14.43 34.44 7.91
C VAL A 268 -13.30 33.50 8.26
N SER A 269 -12.13 34.04 8.59
CA SER A 269 -10.92 33.25 8.76
C SER A 269 -10.95 32.51 10.09
N LEU A 270 -11.17 31.19 10.06
CA LEU A 270 -11.15 30.33 11.25
C LEU A 270 -9.70 29.96 11.60
N PHE A 271 -9.31 30.04 12.87
CA PHE A 271 -7.94 29.72 13.27
C PHE A 271 -7.71 28.21 13.41
N THR A 272 -8.62 27.52 14.11
CA THR A 272 -8.65 26.05 14.09
C THR A 272 -10.08 25.53 14.05
N VAL A 273 -10.27 24.37 13.42
CA VAL A 273 -11.49 23.57 13.51
C VAL A 273 -11.06 22.14 13.85
N ARG A 274 -11.48 21.62 15.01
CA ARG A 274 -11.24 20.23 15.42
C ARG A 274 -12.54 19.43 15.43
N VAL A 275 -12.52 18.27 14.79
CA VAL A 275 -13.65 17.37 14.60
C VAL A 275 -13.34 16.04 15.29
N ASP A 276 -13.98 15.79 16.43
CA ASP A 276 -13.98 14.50 17.13
C ASP A 276 -15.32 13.74 16.93
N GLY A 277 -16.36 14.46 16.49
CA GLY A 277 -17.62 13.94 15.98
C GLY A 277 -17.67 13.99 14.45
N GLN A 278 -18.70 14.60 13.87
CA GLN A 278 -18.88 14.62 12.42
C GLN A 278 -19.00 16.06 11.87
N LEU A 279 -18.32 16.33 10.76
CA LEU A 279 -18.44 17.56 9.98
C LEU A 279 -18.84 17.20 8.55
N ASP A 280 -20.08 17.52 8.19
CA ASP A 280 -20.63 17.29 6.86
C ASP A 280 -20.65 18.60 6.07
N PHE A 281 -20.53 18.54 4.74
CA PHE A 281 -20.74 19.68 3.84
C PHE A 281 -22.01 19.48 3.00
N ALA A 282 -22.77 20.56 2.79
CA ALA A 282 -23.97 20.51 1.95
C ALA A 282 -23.63 20.17 0.48
N THR A 283 -24.44 19.30 -0.12
CA THR A 283 -24.23 18.72 -1.46
C THR A 283 -25.12 19.33 -2.55
N ASP A 284 -26.17 20.05 -2.14
CA ASP A 284 -27.21 20.63 -3.00
C ASP A 284 -27.16 22.17 -3.11
N GLN A 285 -26.25 22.82 -2.38
CA GLN A 285 -26.00 24.25 -2.41
C GLN A 285 -24.53 24.58 -2.08
N ASN A 286 -24.04 25.72 -2.57
CA ASN A 286 -22.63 26.11 -2.44
C ASN A 286 -22.18 26.21 -0.98
N THR A 287 -20.92 25.81 -0.75
CA THR A 287 -20.23 25.94 0.54
C THR A 287 -18.83 26.52 0.36
N PHE A 288 -18.44 27.40 1.28
CA PHE A 288 -17.12 28.03 1.29
C PHE A 288 -16.66 28.22 2.74
N MET A 289 -15.61 27.51 3.14
CA MET A 289 -14.95 27.64 4.43
C MET A 289 -13.55 28.23 4.24
N GLU A 290 -13.21 29.24 5.05
CA GLU A 290 -11.85 29.75 5.17
C GLU A 290 -11.28 29.38 6.55
N VAL A 291 -10.13 28.68 6.56
CA VAL A 291 -9.56 28.11 7.79
C VAL A 291 -8.03 28.01 7.69
N ASP A 292 -7.30 28.28 8.76
CA ASP A 292 -5.86 27.98 8.81
C ASP A 292 -5.64 26.46 8.95
N THR A 293 -6.10 25.85 10.05
CA THR A 293 -5.94 24.40 10.27
C THR A 293 -7.24 23.68 10.61
N LEU A 294 -7.68 22.77 9.73
CA LEU A 294 -8.77 21.81 9.95
C LEU A 294 -8.17 20.47 10.40
N ILE A 295 -8.65 19.95 11.53
CA ILE A 295 -8.18 18.72 12.17
C ILE A 295 -9.36 17.77 12.35
N VAL A 296 -9.24 16.55 11.83
CA VAL A 296 -10.15 15.44 12.15
C VAL A 296 -9.39 14.48 13.07
N ALA A 297 -9.93 14.22 14.26
CA ALA A 297 -9.34 13.29 15.23
C ALA A 297 -9.69 11.83 14.88
N THR A 298 -9.10 10.86 15.58
CA THR A 298 -9.30 9.42 15.30
C THR A 298 -10.74 8.93 15.47
N THR A 299 -11.58 9.61 16.27
CA THR A 299 -13.02 9.33 16.36
C THR A 299 -13.87 10.16 15.41
N GLY A 300 -13.26 11.07 14.67
CA GLY A 300 -13.95 12.05 13.84
C GLY A 300 -14.15 11.60 12.41
N LYS A 301 -15.19 12.14 11.76
CA LYS A 301 -15.42 12.01 10.32
C LYS A 301 -15.61 13.37 9.64
N LEU A 302 -15.00 13.55 8.48
CA LEU A 302 -15.28 14.65 7.55
C LEU A 302 -15.92 14.08 6.28
N THR A 303 -17.10 14.60 5.93
CA THR A 303 -17.88 14.15 4.76
C THR A 303 -18.12 15.32 3.81
N ILE A 304 -17.73 15.19 2.55
CA ILE A 304 -17.99 16.18 1.49
C ILE A 304 -18.63 15.45 0.30
N GLY A 305 -19.90 15.09 0.45
CA GLY A 305 -20.57 14.11 -0.41
C GLY A 305 -20.27 12.67 -0.01
N THR A 306 -21.05 11.74 -0.56
CA THR A 306 -20.95 10.28 -0.35
C THR A 306 -21.17 9.56 -1.68
N ALA A 307 -20.83 8.28 -1.79
CA ALA A 307 -21.08 7.49 -3.01
C ALA A 307 -22.54 7.54 -3.48
N GLY A 308 -23.50 7.45 -2.55
CA GLY A 308 -24.95 7.54 -2.85
C GLY A 308 -25.49 8.96 -3.03
N ASN A 309 -24.72 9.99 -2.65
CA ASN A 309 -25.11 11.40 -2.73
C ASN A 309 -23.85 12.31 -2.82
N PRO A 310 -23.21 12.40 -3.99
CA PRO A 310 -22.06 13.27 -4.23
C PRO A 310 -22.45 14.75 -4.25
N VAL A 311 -21.46 15.66 -4.14
CA VAL A 311 -21.69 17.10 -4.35
C VAL A 311 -22.13 17.34 -5.79
N ALA A 312 -23.30 17.94 -5.99
CA ALA A 312 -23.91 18.05 -7.31
C ALA A 312 -23.06 18.87 -8.30
N ALA A 313 -23.05 18.47 -9.58
CA ALA A 313 -22.19 19.07 -10.63
C ALA A 313 -22.39 20.58 -10.93
N GLY A 314 -23.36 21.23 -10.30
CA GLY A 314 -23.59 22.68 -10.36
C GLY A 314 -23.43 23.40 -9.02
N VAL A 315 -22.81 22.74 -8.03
CA VAL A 315 -22.58 23.17 -6.65
C VAL A 315 -21.09 23.07 -6.35
N GLU A 316 -20.48 24.12 -5.81
CA GLU A 316 -19.09 24.11 -5.32
C GLU A 316 -19.02 23.87 -3.81
N ALA A 317 -18.04 23.06 -3.38
CA ALA A 317 -17.64 22.93 -1.98
C ALA A 317 -16.15 23.28 -1.84
N VAL A 318 -15.86 24.41 -1.21
CA VAL A 318 -14.51 25.01 -1.18
C VAL A 318 -13.99 25.08 0.25
N ILE A 319 -12.78 24.56 0.47
CA ILE A 319 -11.99 24.77 1.68
C ILE A 319 -10.74 25.57 1.29
N GLN A 320 -10.75 26.85 1.65
CA GLN A 320 -9.63 27.78 1.45
C GLN A 320 -8.74 27.80 2.69
N ILE A 321 -7.46 27.48 2.50
CA ILE A 321 -6.44 27.53 3.54
C ILE A 321 -5.90 28.95 3.67
N ALA A 322 -6.21 29.59 4.80
CA ALA A 322 -6.03 31.02 5.05
C ALA A 322 -4.57 31.48 5.15
N ASP A 323 -4.25 32.67 4.64
CA ASP A 323 -2.94 33.31 4.85
C ASP A 323 -2.91 34.13 6.14
N ASN A 324 -2.66 33.44 7.26
CA ASN A 324 -2.34 34.09 8.54
C ASN A 324 -0.86 34.52 8.66
N GLY A 325 -0.11 34.55 7.56
CA GLY A 325 1.32 34.85 7.54
C GLY A 325 2.19 33.69 8.05
N PRO A 326 3.44 33.96 8.50
CA PRO A 326 4.34 32.95 9.04
C PRO A 326 3.79 32.18 10.25
N ILE A 327 3.95 30.86 10.25
CA ILE A 327 3.50 29.94 11.31
C ILE A 327 4.23 30.26 12.64
N ASP A 328 3.49 30.32 13.75
CA ASP A 328 4.07 30.46 15.09
C ASP A 328 4.62 29.11 15.58
N VAL A 329 5.93 28.92 15.43
CA VAL A 329 6.66 27.72 15.89
C VAL A 329 6.66 27.51 17.42
N ALA A 330 6.16 28.47 18.21
CA ALA A 330 5.92 28.27 19.65
C ALA A 330 4.56 27.59 19.93
N TRP A 331 3.63 27.63 18.99
CA TRP A 331 2.39 26.85 18.97
C TRP A 331 2.60 25.54 18.19
N ASP A 332 3.07 25.64 16.95
CA ASP A 332 3.33 24.49 16.09
C ASP A 332 4.83 24.20 15.95
N THR A 333 5.35 23.43 16.90
CA THR A 333 6.75 22.99 16.89
C THR A 333 7.11 22.01 15.77
N GLN A 334 6.16 21.56 14.94
CA GLN A 334 6.37 20.58 13.88
C GLN A 334 5.99 21.05 12.46
N LEU A 335 5.49 22.28 12.31
CA LEU A 335 4.94 22.84 11.05
C LEU A 335 3.86 21.92 10.44
N LEU A 336 3.06 21.25 11.27
CA LEU A 336 1.87 20.48 10.86
C LEU A 336 0.78 21.42 10.32
N SER A 337 0.48 22.52 11.02
CA SER A 337 -0.26 23.66 10.46
C SER A 337 0.50 24.28 9.28
N ARG A 338 -0.14 24.85 8.26
CA ARG A 338 -1.59 25.00 8.03
C ARG A 338 -2.14 24.02 7.00
N GLY A 339 -3.45 23.77 6.96
CA GLY A 339 -4.06 22.83 6.01
C GLY A 339 -5.19 21.96 6.59
N VAL A 340 -5.52 20.88 5.88
CA VAL A 340 -6.43 19.83 6.35
C VAL A 340 -5.61 18.61 6.78
N VAL A 341 -5.75 18.18 8.03
CA VAL A 341 -5.05 17.00 8.54
C VAL A 341 -6.02 16.07 9.25
N SER A 342 -6.15 14.83 8.76
CA SER A 342 -7.02 13.81 9.37
C SER A 342 -6.23 12.77 10.15
N GLN A 343 -6.87 12.20 11.17
CA GLN A 343 -6.51 10.94 11.84
C GLN A 343 -7.70 9.97 11.93
N GLY A 344 -8.84 10.30 11.32
CA GLY A 344 -10.05 9.50 11.26
C GLY A 344 -10.69 9.56 9.87
N ALA A 345 -11.94 9.12 9.77
CA ALA A 345 -12.64 8.83 8.52
C ALA A 345 -12.74 10.04 7.57
N ILE A 346 -12.47 9.79 6.28
CA ILE A 346 -12.58 10.77 5.20
C ILE A 346 -13.44 10.19 4.08
N GLU A 347 -14.58 10.82 3.81
CA GLU A 347 -15.45 10.48 2.68
C GLU A 347 -15.70 11.75 1.85
N ILE A 348 -15.13 11.81 0.64
CA ILE A 348 -15.19 12.99 -0.23
C ILE A 348 -15.61 12.53 -1.62
N TYR A 349 -16.76 13.00 -2.10
CA TYR A 349 -17.35 12.57 -3.37
C TYR A 349 -17.83 13.79 -4.16
N GLY A 350 -16.98 14.25 -5.07
CA GLY A 350 -17.30 15.29 -6.05
C GLY A 350 -18.19 14.78 -7.18
N ALA A 351 -18.51 15.68 -8.11
CA ALA A 351 -19.17 15.31 -9.34
C ALA A 351 -18.20 14.57 -10.29
N GLU A 352 -18.58 13.34 -10.62
CA GLU A 352 -17.88 12.46 -11.55
C GLU A 352 -17.57 13.11 -12.90
N LYS A 353 -16.36 12.85 -13.40
CA LYS A 353 -15.81 13.48 -14.61
C LYS A 353 -14.62 12.68 -15.14
N ASP A 354 -14.53 12.50 -16.46
CA ASP A 354 -13.33 11.97 -17.10
C ASP A 354 -12.11 12.81 -16.70
N THR A 355 -11.10 12.20 -16.09
CA THR A 355 -9.90 12.97 -15.72
C THR A 355 -9.10 13.41 -16.93
N TYR A 356 -9.00 12.57 -17.97
CA TYR A 356 -8.24 12.86 -19.18
C TYR A 356 -8.70 12.00 -20.36
N LEU A 357 -8.46 12.47 -21.58
CA LEU A 357 -8.77 11.74 -22.81
C LEU A 357 -7.67 11.91 -23.84
N LYS A 358 -7.49 10.89 -24.69
CA LYS A 358 -6.60 10.93 -25.84
C LYS A 358 -7.22 11.73 -26.99
N VAL A 359 -6.43 12.51 -27.72
CA VAL A 359 -6.92 13.26 -28.90
C VAL A 359 -6.98 12.33 -30.11
N ALA A 360 -8.06 12.38 -30.90
CA ALA A 360 -8.22 11.52 -32.09
C ALA A 360 -7.39 11.99 -33.29
N ILE A 361 -6.89 13.23 -33.27
CA ILE A 361 -6.10 13.86 -34.34
C ILE A 361 -5.07 14.78 -33.68
N ASP A 362 -3.82 14.71 -34.16
CA ASP A 362 -2.73 15.63 -33.84
C ASP A 362 -3.21 17.10 -33.95
N ALA A 363 -3.12 17.85 -32.86
CA ALA A 363 -3.56 19.24 -32.79
C ALA A 363 -2.44 20.19 -33.22
N MET A 364 -2.74 21.26 -33.97
CA MET A 364 -1.73 22.10 -34.62
C MET A 364 -1.79 23.55 -34.15
N ALA A 365 -0.65 24.25 -34.24
CA ALA A 365 -0.53 25.64 -33.80
C ALA A 365 -1.52 26.55 -34.55
N GLY A 366 -2.37 27.25 -33.80
CA GLY A 366 -3.45 28.08 -34.34
C GLY A 366 -4.81 27.38 -34.49
N ASP A 367 -4.94 26.08 -34.20
CA ASP A 367 -6.25 25.46 -34.01
C ASP A 367 -6.96 26.03 -32.77
N THR A 368 -8.30 26.02 -32.77
CA THR A 368 -9.13 26.52 -31.66
C THR A 368 -10.07 25.45 -31.10
N SER A 369 -9.87 24.19 -31.47
CA SER A 369 -10.73 23.06 -31.08
C SER A 369 -10.00 21.73 -31.16
N LEU A 370 -10.13 20.87 -30.15
CA LEU A 370 -9.63 19.49 -30.19
C LEU A 370 -10.75 18.53 -30.61
N THR A 371 -10.37 17.43 -31.25
CA THR A 371 -11.25 16.25 -31.44
C THR A 371 -10.70 15.13 -30.56
N LEU A 372 -11.51 14.64 -29.64
CA LEU A 372 -11.17 13.59 -28.68
C LEU A 372 -11.57 12.21 -29.24
N GLU A 373 -11.01 11.12 -28.72
CA GLU A 373 -11.38 9.76 -29.17
C GLU A 373 -12.80 9.37 -28.74
N ALA A 374 -13.23 9.79 -27.53
CA ALA A 374 -14.59 9.67 -27.02
C ALA A 374 -15.25 11.05 -26.81
N PRO A 375 -16.59 11.17 -26.77
CA PRO A 375 -17.26 12.32 -26.17
C PRO A 375 -16.94 12.37 -24.67
N PRO A 376 -16.54 13.52 -24.10
CA PRO A 376 -16.14 13.58 -22.70
C PRO A 376 -17.34 13.56 -21.75
N GLU A 377 -17.24 12.79 -20.67
CA GLU A 377 -18.25 12.67 -19.61
C GLU A 377 -17.91 13.59 -18.41
N GLY A 378 -18.94 14.21 -17.83
CA GLY A 378 -18.83 15.25 -16.79
C GLY A 378 -18.24 16.62 -17.22
N TRP A 379 -17.54 16.72 -18.37
CA TRP A 379 -16.88 17.95 -18.80
C TRP A 379 -17.85 19.10 -19.08
N SER A 380 -17.46 20.32 -18.71
CA SER A 380 -18.31 21.53 -18.78
C SER A 380 -17.61 22.75 -19.39
N VAL A 381 -18.40 23.66 -19.96
CA VAL A 381 -17.91 24.96 -20.43
C VAL A 381 -17.45 25.79 -19.23
N GLY A 382 -16.19 26.22 -19.25
CA GLY A 382 -15.49 26.83 -18.11
C GLY A 382 -14.46 25.92 -17.43
N ASP A 383 -14.41 24.62 -17.75
CA ASP A 383 -13.38 23.73 -17.22
C ASP A 383 -11.96 24.14 -17.68
N ARG A 384 -10.99 23.98 -16.78
CA ARG A 384 -9.54 24.10 -17.05
C ARG A 384 -9.01 22.76 -17.57
N LEU A 385 -8.33 22.83 -18.71
CA LEU A 385 -7.66 21.70 -19.34
C LEU A 385 -6.16 21.96 -19.45
N VAL A 386 -5.37 20.88 -19.49
CA VAL A 386 -3.98 20.89 -19.99
C VAL A 386 -3.86 19.87 -21.12
N LEU A 387 -3.49 20.34 -22.31
CA LEU A 387 -3.08 19.50 -23.44
C LEU A 387 -1.59 19.19 -23.32
N THR A 388 -1.20 17.92 -23.43
CA THR A 388 0.21 17.50 -23.27
C THR A 388 1.09 17.98 -24.42
N GLY A 389 2.23 18.60 -24.09
CA GLY A 389 3.30 18.88 -25.05
C GLY A 389 3.92 17.59 -25.60
N THR A 390 4.36 17.60 -26.86
CA THR A 390 4.73 16.36 -27.57
C THR A 390 6.22 16.23 -27.87
N LYS A 391 6.99 17.33 -27.96
CA LYS A 391 8.44 17.28 -28.18
C LYS A 391 9.21 17.39 -26.87
N LEU A 392 10.36 16.75 -26.86
CA LEU A 392 11.35 16.87 -25.79
C LEU A 392 12.19 18.15 -25.97
N PRO A 393 12.02 19.20 -25.14
CA PRO A 393 12.89 20.38 -25.19
C PRO A 393 14.34 20.05 -24.83
N VAL A 394 15.28 20.81 -25.40
CA VAL A 394 16.72 20.57 -25.24
C VAL A 394 17.22 21.01 -23.86
N VAL A 395 17.50 20.03 -22.99
CA VAL A 395 18.05 20.24 -21.64
C VAL A 395 19.58 20.25 -21.68
N ASP A 396 20.16 21.44 -21.84
CA ASP A 396 21.61 21.64 -22.02
C ASP A 396 22.25 22.54 -20.94
N GLY A 397 23.47 22.19 -20.51
CA GLY A 397 24.40 23.09 -19.79
C GLY A 397 24.12 23.38 -18.31
N THR A 398 22.93 23.08 -17.78
CA THR A 398 22.56 23.33 -16.37
C THR A 398 23.41 22.45 -15.41
N PRO A 399 24.06 23.02 -14.38
CA PRO A 399 24.85 22.24 -13.43
C PRO A 399 24.02 21.25 -12.60
N ALA A 400 24.59 20.08 -12.31
CA ALA A 400 23.95 19.07 -11.47
C ALA A 400 23.59 19.63 -10.08
N GLY A 401 22.35 19.37 -9.63
CA GLY A 401 21.81 19.85 -8.37
C GLY A 401 21.25 21.28 -8.39
N THR A 402 21.09 21.93 -9.55
CA THR A 402 20.43 23.26 -9.65
C THR A 402 19.04 23.16 -10.29
N LYS A 403 18.10 23.99 -9.81
CA LYS A 403 16.73 24.09 -10.34
C LYS A 403 16.74 24.34 -11.84
N GLN A 404 15.98 23.55 -12.57
CA GLN A 404 15.74 23.74 -13.99
C GLN A 404 14.52 24.63 -14.20
N ASP A 405 14.62 25.46 -15.23
CA ASP A 405 13.58 26.32 -15.76
C ASP A 405 13.51 25.94 -17.25
N ILE A 406 12.56 25.07 -17.59
CA ILE A 406 12.43 24.44 -18.91
C ILE A 406 10.99 24.66 -19.36
N GLN A 407 10.82 25.39 -20.46
CA GLN A 407 9.54 25.46 -21.14
C GLN A 407 9.30 24.15 -21.90
N THR A 408 8.25 23.45 -21.51
CA THR A 408 7.59 22.36 -22.24
C THR A 408 6.54 22.91 -23.21
N GLU A 409 5.96 22.06 -24.05
CA GLU A 409 4.95 22.43 -25.05
C GLU A 409 3.51 22.14 -24.59
N ASP A 410 3.29 21.88 -23.30
CA ASP A 410 1.94 21.73 -22.76
C ASP A 410 1.18 23.07 -22.77
N GLU A 411 -0.15 22.96 -22.89
CA GLU A 411 -1.02 24.10 -23.11
C GLU A 411 -2.21 24.11 -22.16
N GLU A 412 -2.25 25.12 -21.29
CA GLU A 412 -3.39 25.45 -20.44
C GLU A 412 -4.51 26.12 -21.27
N LEU A 413 -5.73 25.58 -21.17
CA LEU A 413 -6.88 25.95 -22.02
C LEU A 413 -8.18 26.00 -21.21
N ILE A 414 -9.11 26.90 -21.56
CA ILE A 414 -10.46 26.95 -20.95
C ILE A 414 -11.51 26.53 -21.96
N ILE A 415 -12.39 25.57 -21.62
CA ILE A 415 -13.47 25.14 -22.53
C ILE A 415 -14.47 26.27 -22.76
N THR A 416 -14.71 26.63 -24.04
CA THR A 416 -15.74 27.59 -24.47
C THR A 416 -16.96 26.95 -25.12
N ALA A 417 -16.84 25.73 -25.67
CA ALA A 417 -17.97 24.93 -26.16
C ALA A 417 -17.63 23.43 -26.23
N ILE A 418 -18.65 22.57 -26.11
CA ILE A 418 -18.57 21.12 -26.30
C ILE A 418 -19.66 20.72 -27.32
N ASN A 419 -19.34 19.84 -28.27
CA ASN A 419 -20.26 19.35 -29.30
C ASN A 419 -19.91 17.89 -29.68
N GLY A 420 -20.38 16.93 -28.88
CA GLY A 420 -19.90 15.55 -28.95
C GLY A 420 -18.43 15.48 -28.54
N ASN A 421 -17.62 14.70 -29.25
CA ASN A 421 -16.18 14.58 -29.04
C ASN A 421 -15.35 15.76 -29.58
N VAL A 422 -15.97 16.91 -29.89
CA VAL A 422 -15.27 18.14 -30.30
C VAL A 422 -15.45 19.22 -29.24
N ILE A 423 -14.33 19.65 -28.66
CA ILE A 423 -14.27 20.77 -27.71
C ILE A 423 -13.68 22.01 -28.38
N THR A 424 -14.14 23.19 -28.00
CA THR A 424 -13.59 24.50 -28.41
C THR A 424 -13.07 25.21 -27.17
N PHE A 425 -11.95 25.92 -27.27
CA PHE A 425 -11.32 26.61 -26.14
C PHE A 425 -11.23 28.13 -26.36
N ASP A 426 -10.58 28.87 -25.46
CA ASP A 426 -10.65 30.34 -25.34
C ASP A 426 -9.68 31.12 -26.23
N ARG A 427 -8.58 30.48 -26.61
CA ARG A 427 -7.49 31.00 -27.45
C ARG A 427 -7.15 30.01 -28.58
N PRO A 428 -6.31 30.35 -29.56
CA PRO A 428 -5.68 29.36 -30.42
C PRO A 428 -4.53 28.64 -29.67
N LEU A 429 -4.19 27.43 -30.12
CA LEU A 429 -2.95 26.74 -29.70
C LEU A 429 -1.70 27.52 -30.12
N GLU A 430 -0.64 27.43 -29.31
CA GLU A 430 0.67 28.01 -29.58
C GLU A 430 1.66 26.99 -30.19
N PHE A 431 1.49 25.69 -29.92
CA PHE A 431 2.40 24.62 -30.35
C PHE A 431 1.78 23.63 -31.35
N ASP A 432 2.63 22.92 -32.09
CA ASP A 432 2.26 21.78 -32.93
C ASP A 432 2.41 20.49 -32.11
N HIS A 433 1.31 19.82 -31.79
CA HIS A 433 1.28 18.56 -31.03
C HIS A 433 1.38 17.35 -31.98
N ASP A 434 2.37 17.39 -32.89
CA ASP A 434 2.54 16.38 -33.95
C ASP A 434 3.27 15.12 -33.45
N THR A 435 2.78 13.96 -33.87
CA THR A 435 3.19 12.66 -33.30
C THR A 435 4.15 11.92 -34.23
N PRO A 436 5.14 11.19 -33.71
CA PRO A 436 6.11 10.47 -34.55
C PRO A 436 5.51 9.28 -35.30
N ARG A 437 4.31 8.81 -34.91
CA ARG A 437 3.58 7.71 -35.55
C ARG A 437 2.07 7.92 -35.40
N ALA A 438 1.29 7.54 -36.41
CA ALA A 438 -0.12 7.94 -36.54
C ALA A 438 -1.07 7.40 -35.46
N ASP A 439 -0.69 6.34 -34.77
CA ASP A 439 -1.37 5.70 -33.63
C ASP A 439 -0.99 6.28 -32.26
N LEU A 440 0.11 7.02 -32.16
CA LEU A 440 0.50 7.76 -30.95
C LEU A 440 -0.18 9.12 -30.95
N LYS A 441 -0.63 9.62 -29.80
CA LYS A 441 -1.43 10.85 -29.70
C LYS A 441 -1.15 11.59 -28.40
N ALA A 442 -1.33 12.91 -28.42
CA ALA A 442 -1.37 13.72 -27.21
C ALA A 442 -2.61 13.37 -26.35
N TYR A 443 -2.54 13.69 -25.07
CA TYR A 443 -3.65 13.60 -24.14
C TYR A 443 -4.07 15.01 -23.69
N VAL A 444 -5.32 15.14 -23.26
CA VAL A 444 -5.82 16.36 -22.63
C VAL A 444 -6.52 16.02 -21.32
N ALA A 445 -6.00 16.55 -20.22
CA ALA A 445 -6.50 16.31 -18.87
C ALA A 445 -7.31 17.50 -18.35
N ASN A 446 -8.33 17.22 -17.55
CA ASN A 446 -9.26 18.20 -16.98
C ASN A 446 -9.03 18.33 -15.47
N TYR A 447 -8.73 19.54 -15.02
CA TYR A 447 -8.33 19.83 -13.64
C TYR A 447 -9.41 20.55 -12.84
N THR A 448 -10.54 20.94 -13.44
CA THR A 448 -11.65 21.51 -12.69
C THR A 448 -12.43 20.38 -12.00
N ARG A 449 -12.53 20.44 -10.67
CA ARG A 449 -13.52 19.70 -9.86
C ARG A 449 -14.41 20.68 -9.10
N ASN A 450 -15.52 20.19 -8.55
CA ASN A 450 -16.44 21.01 -7.77
C ASN A 450 -16.19 20.94 -6.25
N ILE A 451 -15.45 19.95 -5.76
CA ILE A 451 -14.81 19.98 -4.44
C ILE A 451 -13.39 20.52 -4.62
N ARG A 452 -13.01 21.55 -3.86
CA ARG A 452 -11.79 22.33 -4.09
C ARG A 452 -11.08 22.70 -2.79
N PHE A 453 -9.84 22.24 -2.66
CA PHE A 453 -8.89 22.63 -1.61
C PHE A 453 -7.86 23.58 -2.23
N ILE A 454 -7.75 24.79 -1.68
CA ILE A 454 -6.91 25.87 -2.25
C ILE A 454 -6.14 26.63 -1.16
N THR A 455 -5.01 27.24 -1.50
CA THR A 455 -4.33 28.23 -0.63
C THR A 455 -4.81 29.66 -0.96
N GLU A 456 -5.07 30.48 0.05
CA GLU A 456 -5.36 31.91 -0.13
C GLU A 456 -4.14 32.68 -0.72
N ASN A 457 -4.38 33.64 -1.62
CA ASN A 457 -3.36 34.55 -2.18
C ASN A 457 -2.13 33.86 -2.83
N ALA A 458 -2.28 32.61 -3.29
CA ALA A 458 -1.15 31.72 -3.57
C ALA A 458 -0.17 32.13 -4.70
N ASP A 459 -0.55 33.11 -5.54
CA ASP A 459 0.30 33.76 -6.55
C ASP A 459 1.41 34.63 -5.93
N ASP A 460 1.10 35.35 -4.84
CA ASP A 460 2.00 36.27 -4.13
C ASP A 460 2.63 35.61 -2.88
N LEU A 461 2.13 34.44 -2.47
CA LEU A 461 2.47 33.79 -1.20
C LEU A 461 3.81 33.01 -1.24
N PRO A 462 4.71 33.18 -0.25
CA PRO A 462 5.90 32.34 -0.13
C PRO A 462 5.55 30.87 0.13
N VAL A 463 6.22 29.94 -0.58
CA VAL A 463 5.98 28.48 -0.53
C VAL A 463 5.80 27.94 0.90
N TYR A 464 6.65 28.32 1.86
CA TYR A 464 6.60 27.82 3.24
C TYR A 464 5.33 28.21 4.02
N GLN A 465 4.47 29.09 3.48
CA GLN A 465 3.20 29.52 4.08
C GLN A 465 1.97 28.86 3.43
N ARG A 466 2.15 28.06 2.36
CA ARG A 466 1.06 27.37 1.65
C ARG A 466 0.37 26.30 2.50
N GLY A 467 -0.90 26.04 2.19
CA GLY A 467 -1.65 24.93 2.76
C GLY A 467 -1.12 23.56 2.31
N HIS A 468 -1.65 22.49 2.90
CA HIS A 468 -1.37 21.11 2.50
C HIS A 468 -2.55 20.21 2.93
N VAL A 469 -2.64 18.99 2.38
CA VAL A 469 -3.61 17.99 2.87
C VAL A 469 -2.87 16.70 3.21
N MET A 470 -3.15 16.16 4.40
CA MET A 470 -2.52 14.92 4.89
C MET A 470 -3.54 14.06 5.64
N PHE A 471 -3.71 12.82 5.21
CA PHE A 471 -4.52 11.83 5.89
C PHE A 471 -3.56 10.90 6.65
N MET A 472 -3.51 11.01 7.98
CA MET A 472 -2.50 10.38 8.84
C MET A 472 -3.05 9.14 9.53
N GLN A 473 -2.33 8.02 9.43
CA GLN A 473 -2.51 6.86 10.32
C GLN A 473 -3.95 6.29 10.35
N SER A 474 -4.69 6.45 9.25
CA SER A 474 -6.03 5.91 9.01
C SER A 474 -6.13 5.50 7.53
N ASP A 475 -6.74 4.35 7.29
CA ASP A 475 -7.03 3.71 6.00
C ASP A 475 -8.50 3.94 5.55
N ASP A 476 -9.38 4.34 6.47
CA ASP A 476 -10.72 4.93 6.21
C ASP A 476 -10.57 6.31 5.53
N VAL A 477 -10.22 6.27 4.25
CA VAL A 477 -9.98 7.42 3.39
C VAL A 477 -10.44 7.09 1.97
N ASP A 478 -11.56 7.67 1.54
CA ASP A 478 -12.04 7.64 0.16
C ASP A 478 -12.23 9.07 -0.35
N VAL A 479 -11.42 9.47 -1.34
CA VAL A 479 -11.44 10.82 -1.91
C VAL A 479 -11.58 10.74 -3.42
N ARG A 480 -12.76 11.13 -3.89
CA ARG A 480 -13.16 11.07 -5.29
C ARG A 480 -13.49 12.43 -5.87
N TYR A 481 -12.94 12.69 -7.05
CA TYR A 481 -13.26 13.85 -7.87
C TYR A 481 -13.08 15.20 -7.15
N ALA A 482 -11.99 15.38 -6.39
CA ALA A 482 -11.62 16.64 -5.74
C ALA A 482 -10.39 17.32 -6.39
N GLU A 483 -10.29 18.65 -6.30
CA GLU A 483 -9.15 19.45 -6.79
C GLU A 483 -8.31 20.00 -5.63
N PHE A 484 -6.98 19.95 -5.80
CA PHE A 484 -5.97 20.42 -4.86
C PHE A 484 -5.05 21.43 -5.58
N THR A 485 -5.43 22.71 -5.55
CA THR A 485 -4.75 23.80 -6.28
C THR A 485 -3.80 24.58 -5.36
N ASP A 486 -2.56 24.81 -5.80
CA ASP A 486 -1.59 25.68 -5.11
C ASP A 486 -1.30 25.30 -3.65
N LEU A 487 -1.41 24.02 -3.34
CA LEU A 487 -1.09 23.41 -2.05
C LEU A 487 0.33 22.83 -2.04
N GLY A 488 0.75 22.35 -0.88
CA GLY A 488 2.10 21.87 -0.62
C GLY A 488 3.06 23.00 -0.23
N ARG A 489 3.90 22.74 0.76
CA ARG A 489 4.97 23.65 1.23
C ARG A 489 6.33 23.00 1.44
N THR A 490 6.46 21.69 1.24
CA THR A 490 7.77 21.02 1.12
C THR A 490 8.37 21.36 -0.24
N ASP A 491 9.28 22.32 -0.29
CA ASP A 491 9.98 22.71 -1.53
C ASP A 491 11.03 21.66 -1.91
N LYS A 492 10.84 20.92 -3.00
CA LYS A 492 11.81 19.89 -3.43
C LYS A 492 12.99 20.45 -4.24
N SER A 493 12.95 21.73 -4.62
CA SER A 493 14.09 22.44 -5.23
C SER A 493 15.16 22.79 -4.19
N GLU A 494 14.74 23.07 -2.96
CA GLU A 494 15.61 23.09 -1.77
C GLU A 494 15.63 21.73 -1.05
N ARG A 495 16.42 21.61 0.02
CA ARG A 495 16.56 20.36 0.78
C ARG A 495 15.44 20.24 1.79
N ALA A 496 14.70 19.13 1.77
CA ALA A 496 13.66 18.84 2.76
C ALA A 496 14.21 18.00 3.93
N PHE A 497 13.75 18.27 5.15
CA PHE A 497 14.22 17.61 6.38
C PHE A 497 13.09 16.92 7.14
N ASP A 498 13.39 15.78 7.76
CA ASP A 498 12.52 15.19 8.78
C ASP A 498 12.64 16.02 10.07
N VAL A 499 11.51 16.44 10.65
CA VAL A 499 11.52 17.33 11.83
C VAL A 499 12.30 16.76 13.02
N ALA A 500 12.25 15.44 13.21
CA ALA A 500 12.97 14.74 14.27
C ALA A 500 14.51 14.78 14.14
N ASN A 501 15.04 15.21 12.99
CA ASN A 501 16.48 15.32 12.72
C ASN A 501 17.04 16.75 12.94
N LEU A 502 16.24 17.69 13.47
CA LEU A 502 16.60 19.10 13.62
C LEU A 502 16.82 19.53 15.09
N ASP A 503 17.86 20.33 15.34
CA ASP A 503 18.12 20.96 16.65
C ASP A 503 17.13 22.11 16.97
N SER A 504 16.50 22.68 15.94
CA SER A 504 15.59 23.83 16.01
C SER A 504 14.72 23.93 14.75
N VAL A 505 13.47 24.38 14.90
CA VAL A 505 12.53 24.64 13.80
C VAL A 505 12.17 26.13 13.79
N GLU A 506 12.36 26.77 12.65
CA GLU A 506 11.93 28.15 12.34
C GLU A 506 10.78 28.11 11.31
N PHE A 507 10.00 29.18 11.18
CA PHE A 507 8.78 29.22 10.35
C PHE A 507 8.99 28.96 8.84
N ASP A 508 10.22 29.13 8.33
CA ASP A 508 10.63 28.90 6.95
C ASP A 508 11.43 27.59 6.77
N THR A 509 11.40 26.70 7.78
CA THR A 509 12.07 25.40 7.71
C THR A 509 11.37 24.48 6.72
N ASN A 510 12.10 24.04 5.69
CA ASN A 510 11.60 23.09 4.70
C ASN A 510 11.49 21.67 5.29
N VAL A 511 10.40 21.40 6.00
CA VAL A 511 10.05 20.08 6.54
C VAL A 511 9.40 19.22 5.44
N LYS A 512 9.67 17.91 5.43
CA LYS A 512 9.04 16.92 4.54
C LYS A 512 7.53 16.79 4.76
N ALA A 513 6.88 15.95 3.94
CA ALA A 513 5.50 15.49 4.11
C ALA A 513 4.39 16.56 3.90
N ARG A 514 4.72 17.81 3.57
CA ARG A 514 3.73 18.88 3.36
C ARG A 514 3.42 19.03 1.86
N TYR A 515 2.60 18.12 1.34
CA TYR A 515 2.25 17.99 -0.08
C TYR A 515 0.75 18.31 -0.34
N PRO A 516 0.32 18.53 -1.60
CA PRO A 516 -1.08 18.78 -1.94
C PRO A 516 -2.06 17.69 -1.48
N LEU A 517 -1.69 16.42 -1.64
CA LEU A 517 -2.48 15.25 -1.27
C LEU A 517 -1.55 14.11 -0.80
N HIS A 518 -1.68 13.67 0.46
CA HIS A 518 -0.72 12.75 1.09
C HIS A 518 -1.40 11.71 2.00
N ILE A 519 -1.31 10.43 1.64
CA ILE A 519 -1.60 9.29 2.54
C ILE A 519 -0.36 9.00 3.39
N HIS A 520 -0.45 9.30 4.69
CA HIS A 520 0.70 9.28 5.60
C HIS A 520 0.57 8.22 6.70
N ARG A 521 1.21 7.07 6.48
CA ARG A 521 1.27 5.92 7.39
C ARG A 521 -0.08 5.28 7.74
N ALA A 522 -1.04 5.24 6.80
CA ALA A 522 -2.31 4.54 6.99
C ALA A 522 -2.09 3.10 7.50
N GLY A 523 -1.20 2.38 6.82
CA GLY A 523 -0.83 1.00 7.15
C GLY A 523 -0.62 0.19 5.87
N VAL A 524 0.20 -0.86 5.95
CA VAL A 524 0.54 -1.73 4.81
C VAL A 524 0.10 -3.18 5.00
N GLY A 525 -0.51 -3.49 6.16
CA GLY A 525 -0.88 -4.85 6.57
C GLY A 525 -2.38 -5.15 6.48
N ASP A 526 -3.21 -4.15 6.19
CA ASP A 526 -4.54 -4.36 5.63
C ASP A 526 -4.38 -4.29 4.10
N GLN A 527 -4.73 -5.38 3.41
CA GLN A 527 -4.73 -5.44 1.95
C GLN A 527 -6.16 -5.34 1.38
N ASP A 528 -7.16 -5.72 2.17
CA ASP A 528 -8.56 -5.81 1.77
C ASP A 528 -9.21 -4.42 1.70
N ASN A 529 -8.79 -3.51 2.61
CA ASN A 529 -9.30 -2.14 2.77
C ASN A 529 -8.20 -1.08 2.46
N PRO A 530 -7.78 -0.91 1.20
CA PRO A 530 -6.86 0.17 0.81
C PRO A 530 -7.52 1.55 0.95
N ALA A 531 -6.72 2.59 1.23
CA ALA A 531 -7.16 3.97 1.07
C ALA A 531 -7.38 4.29 -0.43
N GLU A 532 -8.49 4.94 -0.80
CA GLU A 532 -8.86 5.16 -2.21
C GLU A 532 -8.79 6.64 -2.61
N LEU A 533 -8.06 6.92 -3.70
CA LEU A 533 -7.92 8.24 -4.30
C LEU A 533 -8.28 8.13 -5.79
N VAL A 534 -9.49 8.57 -6.17
CA VAL A 534 -10.05 8.37 -7.51
C VAL A 534 -10.37 9.69 -8.21
N GLY A 535 -9.98 9.87 -9.47
CA GLY A 535 -10.49 10.97 -10.29
C GLY A 535 -10.02 12.38 -9.89
N ASN A 536 -9.04 12.53 -9.00
CA ASN A 536 -8.64 13.82 -8.42
C ASN A 536 -7.72 14.64 -9.32
N ALA A 537 -7.60 15.94 -9.03
CA ALA A 537 -6.76 16.88 -9.77
C ALA A 537 -5.80 17.63 -8.82
N VAL A 538 -4.50 17.63 -9.12
CA VAL A 538 -3.46 18.37 -8.37
C VAL A 538 -2.76 19.37 -9.31
N TRP A 539 -2.57 20.61 -8.87
CA TRP A 539 -2.03 21.69 -9.71
C TRP A 539 -1.03 22.58 -8.95
N ASN A 540 0.14 22.86 -9.56
CA ASN A 540 1.19 23.74 -9.05
C ASN A 540 1.73 23.36 -7.66
N SER A 541 2.37 22.19 -7.56
CA SER A 541 3.05 21.76 -6.34
C SER A 541 4.52 22.23 -6.32
N PRO A 542 4.98 22.93 -5.26
CA PRO A 542 6.39 23.26 -5.07
C PRO A 542 7.24 22.04 -4.66
N GLY A 543 6.58 20.89 -4.45
CA GLY A 543 7.20 19.60 -4.16
C GLY A 543 6.52 18.49 -4.95
N TRP A 544 6.37 17.35 -4.30
CA TRP A 544 5.62 16.23 -4.86
C TRP A 544 4.13 16.52 -4.97
N GLY A 545 3.44 15.90 -5.93
CA GLY A 545 2.01 16.09 -6.17
C GLY A 545 1.14 15.24 -5.24
N LEU A 546 0.99 13.97 -5.60
CA LEU A 546 0.27 12.95 -4.83
C LEU A 546 1.29 11.99 -4.20
N VAL A 547 1.18 11.78 -2.89
CA VAL A 547 2.17 11.00 -2.11
C VAL A 547 1.50 9.93 -1.26
N GLN A 548 2.09 8.74 -1.28
CA GLN A 548 1.78 7.58 -0.45
C GLN A 548 3.04 7.18 0.33
N HIS A 549 2.93 6.98 1.64
CA HIS A 549 4.07 6.76 2.52
C HIS A 549 3.70 5.75 3.62
N ASP A 550 4.43 4.64 3.77
CA ASP A 550 4.12 3.55 4.74
C ASP A 550 2.64 3.08 4.65
N SER A 551 2.03 3.04 3.46
CA SER A 551 0.57 2.83 3.28
C SER A 551 0.21 1.89 2.12
N ASN A 552 -0.95 1.23 2.20
CA ASN A 552 -1.68 0.59 1.09
C ASN A 552 -2.68 1.60 0.50
N ALA A 553 -2.77 1.71 -0.83
CA ALA A 553 -3.74 2.60 -1.48
C ALA A 553 -4.07 2.21 -2.92
N ILE A 554 -5.30 2.49 -3.35
CA ILE A 554 -5.71 2.53 -4.75
C ILE A 554 -5.69 3.99 -5.22
N ILE A 555 -4.94 4.26 -6.28
CA ILE A 555 -4.76 5.59 -6.87
C ILE A 555 -5.17 5.47 -8.33
N ALA A 556 -6.41 5.82 -8.66
CA ALA A 556 -7.01 5.62 -9.98
C ALA A 556 -7.45 6.92 -10.65
N ASP A 557 -7.24 7.06 -11.96
CA ASP A 557 -7.73 8.19 -12.76
C ASP A 557 -7.36 9.59 -12.19
N ASN A 558 -6.22 9.77 -11.53
CA ASN A 558 -5.83 11.09 -11.00
C ASN A 558 -4.95 11.86 -12.00
N ALA A 559 -5.08 13.19 -12.03
CA ALA A 559 -4.23 14.08 -12.82
C ALA A 559 -3.37 14.98 -11.94
N VAL A 560 -2.07 15.06 -12.25
CA VAL A 560 -1.12 15.98 -11.60
C VAL A 560 -0.48 16.87 -12.66
N TYR A 561 -0.45 18.18 -12.44
CA TYR A 561 0.21 19.17 -13.31
C TYR A 561 1.11 20.14 -12.53
N ASP A 562 2.24 20.48 -13.15
CA ASP A 562 3.24 21.44 -12.67
C ASP A 562 3.76 21.12 -11.25
N ALA A 563 4.23 19.88 -11.08
CA ALA A 563 4.85 19.42 -9.84
C ALA A 563 6.38 19.59 -9.89
N PHE A 564 6.96 20.16 -8.83
CA PHE A 564 8.42 20.24 -8.71
C PHE A 564 8.99 19.01 -7.99
N GLY A 565 9.55 18.09 -8.76
CA GLY A 565 10.04 16.79 -8.29
C GLY A 565 9.29 15.67 -9.01
N ALA A 566 8.66 14.79 -8.24
CA ALA A 566 7.85 13.69 -8.76
C ALA A 566 6.35 13.98 -8.62
N ALA A 567 5.57 13.70 -9.66
CA ALA A 567 4.12 13.93 -9.66
C ALA A 567 3.38 12.92 -8.75
N PHE A 568 3.72 11.63 -8.85
CA PHE A 568 3.19 10.53 -8.02
C PHE A 568 4.32 9.82 -7.29
N VAL A 569 4.17 9.54 -5.99
CA VAL A 569 5.27 9.07 -5.13
C VAL A 569 4.87 8.01 -4.11
N ALA A 570 5.58 6.88 -4.13
CA ALA A 570 5.68 5.93 -3.01
C ALA A 570 7.04 6.15 -2.30
N GLU A 571 7.05 6.82 -1.14
CA GLU A 571 8.25 7.43 -0.55
C GLU A 571 9.21 6.45 0.16
N THR A 572 8.71 5.45 0.88
CA THR A 572 9.52 4.72 1.87
C THR A 572 10.00 3.36 1.36
N GLY A 573 9.16 2.64 0.63
CA GLY A 573 9.47 1.41 -0.12
C GLY A 573 8.70 0.17 0.29
N ASN A 574 7.90 0.26 1.35
CA ASN A 574 7.02 -0.77 1.86
C ASN A 574 5.56 -0.60 1.40
N GLU A 575 5.25 0.46 0.65
CA GLU A 575 3.91 0.73 0.14
C GLU A 575 3.38 -0.41 -0.74
N THR A 576 2.06 -0.61 -0.67
CA THR A 576 1.29 -1.63 -1.39
C THR A 576 0.11 -0.99 -2.14
N GLY A 577 -0.61 -1.77 -2.95
CA GLY A 577 -1.78 -1.30 -3.69
C GLY A 577 -1.47 -0.96 -5.14
N ARG A 578 -2.29 -0.10 -5.76
CA ARG A 578 -2.52 -0.15 -7.20
C ARG A 578 -2.71 1.22 -7.82
N TRP A 579 -1.89 1.57 -8.80
CA TRP A 579 -1.92 2.86 -9.49
C TRP A 579 -2.38 2.64 -10.96
N VAL A 580 -3.61 3.07 -11.26
CA VAL A 580 -4.30 2.79 -12.54
C VAL A 580 -4.64 4.09 -13.26
N SER A 581 -4.37 4.17 -14.57
CA SER A 581 -4.85 5.26 -15.44
C SER A 581 -4.55 6.69 -14.95
N ASN A 582 -3.48 6.91 -14.18
CA ASN A 582 -3.14 8.26 -13.72
C ASN A 582 -2.34 9.01 -14.79
N ILE A 583 -2.49 10.34 -14.85
CA ILE A 583 -1.72 11.19 -15.76
C ILE A 583 -0.86 12.23 -15.03
N ALA A 584 0.44 12.19 -15.31
CA ALA A 584 1.43 13.17 -14.86
C ALA A 584 1.83 14.06 -16.05
N ILE A 585 1.55 15.36 -15.96
CA ILE A 585 1.94 16.36 -16.97
C ILE A 585 2.92 17.34 -16.32
N LYS A 586 4.05 17.64 -16.99
CA LYS A 586 4.99 18.71 -16.58
C LYS A 586 5.51 18.54 -15.15
N SER A 587 6.24 17.45 -14.88
CA SER A 587 6.98 17.28 -13.62
C SER A 587 8.45 17.65 -13.81
N ILE A 588 8.82 18.87 -13.38
CA ILE A 588 10.19 19.42 -13.54
C ILE A 588 11.01 19.26 -12.25
N GLY A 589 12.33 19.53 -12.29
CA GLY A 589 13.17 19.25 -11.12
C GLY A 589 14.55 19.91 -11.12
N LEU A 590 15.45 19.34 -10.32
CA LEU A 590 16.87 19.63 -10.34
C LEU A 590 17.57 18.89 -11.48
N SER A 591 18.52 19.55 -12.13
CA SER A 591 19.40 18.90 -13.11
C SER A 591 20.15 17.73 -12.47
N GLY A 592 20.06 16.54 -13.07
CA GLY A 592 20.73 15.35 -12.56
C GLY A 592 22.23 15.33 -12.86
N ILE A 593 22.91 14.23 -12.54
CA ILE A 593 24.35 14.10 -12.83
C ILE A 593 24.59 13.68 -14.29
N GLY A 594 25.17 14.58 -15.07
CA GLY A 594 25.58 14.34 -16.46
C GLY A 594 24.44 14.49 -17.46
N ASN A 595 24.63 13.96 -18.67
CA ASN A 595 23.65 14.08 -19.76
C ASN A 595 22.35 13.30 -19.50
N ASP A 596 22.41 12.29 -18.65
CA ASP A 596 21.36 11.29 -18.46
C ASP A 596 20.42 11.62 -17.29
N ASN A 597 20.49 12.86 -16.77
CA ASN A 597 19.81 13.37 -15.58
C ASN A 597 19.72 12.34 -14.42
N ASN A 598 20.86 11.74 -14.12
CA ASN A 598 20.95 10.65 -13.15
C ASN A 598 20.47 11.09 -11.74
N PRO A 599 19.42 10.45 -11.17
CA PRO A 599 18.82 10.80 -9.87
C PRO A 599 19.67 10.34 -8.67
N LYS A 600 20.79 9.63 -8.89
CA LYS A 600 21.74 9.22 -7.85
C LYS A 600 22.59 10.39 -7.34
N LEU A 601 21.97 11.51 -6.98
CA LEU A 601 22.60 12.62 -6.27
C LEU A 601 23.07 12.11 -4.89
N GLY A 602 24.39 11.94 -4.73
CA GLY A 602 24.96 11.22 -3.58
C GLY A 602 24.72 11.88 -2.22
N SER A 603 24.44 13.18 -2.19
CA SER A 603 23.98 13.91 -1.00
C SER A 603 22.57 13.54 -0.59
N ASP A 604 21.72 13.18 -1.54
CA ASP A 604 20.26 13.16 -1.41
C ASP A 604 19.81 11.74 -1.04
N VAL A 605 20.42 10.74 -1.68
CA VAL A 605 20.41 9.33 -1.24
C VAL A 605 20.95 9.18 0.19
N ALA A 606 21.94 9.99 0.59
CA ALA A 606 22.55 9.90 1.91
C ALA A 606 21.73 10.51 3.06
N ALA A 607 20.67 11.27 2.76
CA ALA A 607 19.72 11.81 3.74
C ALA A 607 18.27 11.43 3.47
N PHE A 608 18.03 10.51 2.54
CA PHE A 608 16.69 10.07 2.12
C PHE A 608 15.76 11.24 1.77
N ASP A 609 16.25 12.19 0.96
CA ASP A 609 15.45 13.27 0.36
C ASP A 609 15.43 13.07 -1.16
N LEU A 610 14.55 12.15 -1.59
CA LEU A 610 14.51 11.60 -2.93
C LEU A 610 13.55 12.37 -3.85
N GLY A 611 13.39 11.92 -5.10
CA GLY A 611 12.39 12.45 -6.05
C GLY A 611 12.54 13.92 -6.44
N ARG A 612 13.76 14.47 -6.43
CA ARG A 612 14.05 15.91 -6.66
C ARG A 612 14.40 16.27 -8.10
N THR A 613 14.58 15.31 -9.00
CA THR A 613 15.15 15.52 -10.35
C THR A 613 14.13 15.56 -11.49
N GLY A 614 12.83 15.59 -11.19
CA GLY A 614 11.77 15.37 -12.18
C GLY A 614 11.42 13.88 -12.29
N ALA A 615 10.16 13.52 -12.06
CA ALA A 615 9.60 12.21 -12.44
C ALA A 615 8.08 12.28 -12.62
N GLY A 616 7.51 11.46 -13.51
CA GLY A 616 6.06 11.21 -13.49
C GLY A 616 5.72 10.36 -12.27
N PHE A 617 6.16 9.10 -12.30
CA PHE A 617 5.87 8.10 -11.28
C PHE A 617 7.17 7.64 -10.61
N TRP A 618 7.27 7.85 -9.29
CA TRP A 618 8.46 7.58 -8.49
C TRP A 618 8.16 6.55 -7.41
N PHE A 619 8.79 5.38 -7.51
CA PHE A 619 8.59 4.26 -6.60
C PHE A 619 9.87 3.95 -5.81
N GLN A 620 9.82 3.99 -4.48
CA GLN A 620 10.75 3.20 -3.66
C GLN A 620 10.31 1.73 -3.60
N SER A 621 8.98 1.50 -3.54
CA SER A 621 8.37 0.17 -3.47
C SER A 621 8.48 -0.57 -4.81
N ARG A 622 8.18 -1.86 -4.75
CA ARG A 622 8.04 -2.77 -5.90
C ARG A 622 6.75 -3.61 -5.81
N MET A 623 5.94 -3.35 -4.78
CA MET A 623 4.67 -4.00 -4.46
C MET A 623 3.48 -3.05 -4.71
N VAL A 624 3.74 -1.97 -5.45
CA VAL A 624 2.72 -1.08 -6.01
C VAL A 624 2.62 -1.39 -7.50
N ASP A 625 1.43 -1.78 -7.95
CA ASP A 625 1.12 -2.05 -9.34
C ASP A 625 1.00 -0.75 -10.16
N SER A 626 1.41 -0.78 -11.42
CA SER A 626 1.35 0.37 -12.34
C SER A 626 0.69 -0.05 -13.66
N VAL A 627 -0.57 0.33 -13.87
CA VAL A 627 -1.36 -0.03 -15.06
C VAL A 627 -1.84 1.23 -15.79
N ASP A 628 -1.66 1.29 -17.11
CA ASP A 628 -2.21 2.30 -18.03
C ASP A 628 -1.91 3.79 -17.69
N ASN A 629 -0.90 4.05 -16.85
CA ASN A 629 -0.54 5.41 -16.46
C ASN A 629 0.22 6.16 -17.57
N VAL A 630 0.04 7.48 -17.65
CA VAL A 630 0.62 8.35 -18.67
C VAL A 630 1.56 9.39 -18.06
N ALA A 631 2.80 9.46 -18.56
CA ALA A 631 3.82 10.41 -18.09
C ALA A 631 4.30 11.33 -19.23
N ALA A 632 3.86 12.59 -19.23
CA ALA A 632 4.06 13.55 -20.32
C ALA A 632 4.87 14.80 -19.91
N GLY A 633 5.77 15.26 -20.78
CA GLY A 633 6.46 16.54 -20.61
C GLY A 633 7.40 16.58 -19.39
N ILE A 634 8.21 15.54 -19.19
CA ILE A 634 9.14 15.40 -18.06
C ILE A 634 10.58 15.46 -18.59
N PRO A 635 11.03 16.60 -19.16
CA PRO A 635 12.15 16.64 -20.11
C PRO A 635 13.51 16.36 -19.48
N SER A 636 13.65 16.69 -18.20
CA SER A 636 14.83 16.37 -17.41
C SER A 636 14.68 15.12 -16.54
N GLY A 637 13.47 14.62 -16.36
CA GLY A 637 13.18 13.56 -15.40
C GLY A 637 13.10 12.16 -16.00
N GLN A 638 12.35 11.32 -15.31
CA GLN A 638 11.94 9.98 -15.74
C GLN A 638 10.41 9.94 -15.93
N GLY A 639 9.88 9.22 -16.92
CA GLY A 639 8.46 8.89 -16.94
C GLY A 639 8.11 8.03 -15.72
N PHE A 640 8.79 6.89 -15.61
CA PHE A 640 8.65 5.92 -14.53
C PHE A 640 10.01 5.57 -13.93
N ILE A 641 10.12 5.53 -12.59
CA ILE A 641 11.37 5.15 -11.91
C ILE A 641 11.17 4.32 -10.64
N TYR A 642 11.86 3.17 -10.59
CA TYR A 642 12.01 2.31 -9.42
C TYR A 642 13.38 2.52 -8.77
N PHE A 643 13.42 3.21 -7.63
CA PHE A 643 14.63 3.64 -6.91
C PHE A 643 14.66 3.10 -5.48
N SER A 644 14.82 1.79 -5.30
CA SER A 644 14.81 1.14 -3.97
C SER A 644 16.14 1.30 -3.20
N ARG A 645 16.69 2.52 -3.08
CA ARG A 645 18.01 2.81 -2.45
C ARG A 645 17.93 3.87 -1.35
N GLY A 646 18.63 3.65 -0.24
CA GLY A 646 18.72 4.59 0.90
C GLY A 646 20.15 4.73 1.49
N PRO A 647 20.29 5.43 2.63
CA PRO A 647 21.57 5.66 3.29
C PRO A 647 22.29 4.36 3.66
N ALA A 648 23.60 4.27 3.41
CA ALA A 648 24.47 3.12 3.72
C ALA A 648 24.07 1.74 3.15
N GLY A 649 22.92 1.60 2.49
CA GLY A 649 22.30 0.32 2.15
C GLY A 649 21.24 -0.13 3.16
N ASP A 650 21.08 0.59 4.28
CA ASP A 650 19.91 0.49 5.15
C ASP A 650 18.74 1.20 4.45
N VAL A 651 17.92 0.39 3.79
CA VAL A 651 16.57 0.73 3.36
C VAL A 651 15.57 0.16 4.35
N VAL A 652 14.34 0.67 4.32
CA VAL A 652 13.23 0.05 5.08
C VAL A 652 13.07 -1.41 4.67
N LYS A 653 12.52 -2.19 5.59
CA LYS A 653 12.19 -3.60 5.40
C LYS A 653 10.70 -3.75 5.22
N ILE A 654 10.31 -4.74 4.45
CA ILE A 654 8.91 -5.17 4.33
C ILE A 654 8.69 -6.36 5.26
N ASP A 655 7.48 -6.45 5.82
CA ASP A 655 6.95 -7.75 6.20
C ASP A 655 6.74 -8.54 4.90
N PRO A 656 7.28 -9.77 4.77
CA PRO A 656 7.04 -10.59 3.58
C PRO A 656 5.57 -10.89 3.31
N ASP A 657 4.70 -10.84 4.32
CA ASP A 657 3.27 -11.17 4.17
C ASP A 657 2.48 -10.08 3.43
N ASN A 658 3.09 -8.91 3.19
CA ASN A 658 2.56 -7.84 2.34
C ASN A 658 3.03 -7.97 0.87
N SER A 659 3.74 -9.05 0.52
CA SER A 659 4.12 -9.39 -0.85
C SER A 659 3.10 -10.39 -1.41
N PRO A 660 2.61 -10.24 -2.65
CA PRO A 660 1.76 -11.26 -3.29
C PRO A 660 2.36 -12.68 -3.32
N TYR A 661 3.68 -12.76 -3.15
CA TYR A 661 4.45 -14.00 -3.10
C TYR A 661 5.38 -13.99 -1.87
N PRO A 662 4.90 -14.33 -0.65
CA PRO A 662 5.64 -14.19 0.61
C PRO A 662 6.73 -15.25 0.79
N GLU A 663 6.47 -16.50 0.42
CA GLU A 663 7.40 -17.64 0.43
C GLU A 663 8.65 -17.38 -0.43
N SER A 664 8.47 -16.69 -1.57
CA SER A 664 9.53 -16.28 -2.49
C SER A 664 10.64 -15.46 -1.79
N LEU A 665 10.31 -14.74 -0.72
CA LEU A 665 11.24 -13.90 0.04
C LEU A 665 12.14 -14.71 1.01
N ASN A 666 12.16 -16.03 0.82
CA ASN A 666 12.95 -17.06 1.51
C ASN A 666 12.47 -17.33 2.95
N TYR A 667 11.15 -17.26 3.19
CA TYR A 667 10.51 -17.45 4.51
C TYR A 667 11.18 -16.64 5.64
N ALA A 668 11.56 -15.40 5.37
CA ALA A 668 12.13 -14.49 6.37
C ALA A 668 11.05 -13.88 7.27
N ASP A 669 11.44 -13.36 8.44
CA ASP A 669 10.58 -12.46 9.24
C ASP A 669 10.56 -11.02 8.66
N GLU A 670 11.59 -10.65 7.90
CA GLU A 670 11.74 -9.34 7.29
C GLU A 670 12.47 -9.48 5.94
N ALA A 671 11.94 -8.89 4.88
CA ALA A 671 12.63 -8.77 3.60
C ALA A 671 13.12 -7.33 3.36
N GLN A 672 13.97 -7.15 2.34
CA GLN A 672 14.46 -5.83 1.95
C GLN A 672 13.64 -5.36 0.74
N ILE A 673 13.26 -4.08 0.68
CA ILE A 673 12.39 -3.53 -0.38
C ILE A 673 12.88 -3.80 -1.81
N TYR A 674 14.17 -4.07 -2.02
CA TYR A 674 14.75 -4.41 -3.33
C TYR A 674 14.77 -5.92 -3.64
N ARG A 675 14.23 -6.80 -2.79
CA ARG A 675 14.14 -8.24 -3.08
C ARG A 675 12.99 -8.61 -4.02
N PRO A 676 11.73 -8.24 -3.76
CA PRO A 676 10.59 -8.67 -4.59
C PRO A 676 10.80 -8.42 -6.09
N SER A 677 10.06 -9.12 -6.93
CA SER A 677 9.77 -8.67 -8.30
C SER A 677 9.10 -7.28 -8.28
N ILE A 678 8.85 -6.71 -9.47
CA ILE A 678 7.78 -5.70 -9.58
C ILE A 678 6.51 -6.53 -9.72
N SER A 679 5.48 -6.17 -8.97
CA SER A 679 4.20 -6.87 -8.90
C SER A 679 3.50 -6.85 -10.26
N GLN A 680 3.11 -5.68 -10.74
CA GLN A 680 2.68 -5.46 -12.14
C GLN A 680 3.21 -4.15 -12.72
N PHE A 681 3.49 -4.17 -14.03
CA PHE A 681 3.73 -2.97 -14.84
C PHE A 681 3.24 -3.24 -16.27
N VAL A 682 2.09 -2.68 -16.64
CA VAL A 682 1.37 -2.98 -17.91
C VAL A 682 0.83 -1.70 -18.55
N GLY A 683 0.91 -1.57 -19.88
CA GLY A 683 0.18 -0.56 -20.69
C GLY A 683 0.61 0.91 -20.54
N ASN A 684 1.52 1.22 -19.61
CA ASN A 684 1.94 2.59 -19.30
C ASN A 684 2.62 3.29 -20.50
N GLU A 685 2.36 4.60 -20.68
CA GLU A 685 2.91 5.43 -21.78
C GLU A 685 3.76 6.61 -21.25
N ALA A 686 4.93 6.87 -21.84
CA ALA A 686 5.82 7.98 -21.42
C ALA A 686 6.40 8.79 -22.59
N PHE A 687 6.09 10.09 -22.68
CA PHE A 687 6.52 10.91 -23.83
C PHE A 687 6.95 12.35 -23.53
N ALA A 688 7.77 12.91 -24.42
CA ALA A 688 8.53 14.14 -24.17
C ALA A 688 9.36 14.09 -22.87
N VAL A 689 9.91 12.91 -22.55
CA VAL A 689 10.61 12.64 -21.27
C VAL A 689 12.12 12.41 -21.41
N GLY A 690 12.87 12.80 -20.37
CA GLY A 690 14.32 12.61 -20.28
C GLY A 690 14.74 11.13 -20.22
N SER A 691 13.90 10.25 -19.68
CA SER A 691 14.00 8.79 -19.80
C SER A 691 12.61 8.17 -19.65
N GLY A 692 12.24 7.19 -20.48
CA GLY A 692 10.95 6.49 -20.35
C GLY A 692 10.82 5.74 -19.02
N PHE A 693 11.63 4.69 -18.84
CA PHE A 693 11.62 3.83 -17.66
C PHE A 693 13.03 3.65 -17.08
N TYR A 694 13.19 3.72 -15.74
CA TYR A 694 14.48 3.57 -15.07
C TYR A 694 14.37 2.70 -13.80
N VAL A 695 15.17 1.63 -13.71
CA VAL A 695 15.39 0.88 -12.45
C VAL A 695 16.80 1.14 -11.93
N VAL A 696 16.94 1.45 -10.63
CA VAL A 696 18.21 1.27 -9.93
C VAL A 696 18.09 0.85 -8.46
N LYS A 697 18.65 -0.33 -8.16
CA LYS A 697 18.67 -0.96 -6.82
C LYS A 697 20.03 -0.76 -6.12
N PRO A 698 20.21 -1.10 -4.83
CA PRO A 698 21.55 -1.18 -4.22
C PRO A 698 22.38 -2.34 -4.79
N GLY A 699 21.74 -3.43 -5.21
CA GLY A 699 22.33 -4.57 -5.91
C GLY A 699 21.26 -5.45 -6.57
N PRO A 700 21.66 -6.33 -7.52
CA PRO A 700 20.72 -7.04 -8.38
C PRO A 700 19.94 -8.14 -7.66
N ASN A 701 20.63 -8.91 -6.80
CA ASN A 701 20.13 -10.11 -6.14
C ASN A 701 18.75 -9.94 -5.48
N GLN A 702 17.79 -10.74 -5.94
CA GLN A 702 16.44 -10.88 -5.41
C GLN A 702 16.33 -12.09 -4.46
N ARG A 703 17.03 -13.18 -4.80
CA ARG A 703 17.02 -14.52 -4.17
C ARG A 703 15.76 -15.35 -4.41
N HIS A 704 15.05 -15.09 -5.49
CA HIS A 704 13.98 -15.93 -6.03
C HIS A 704 14.10 -16.01 -7.56
N ASP A 705 13.28 -16.85 -8.19
CA ASP A 705 13.21 -16.97 -9.65
C ASP A 705 12.06 -16.13 -10.27
N LEU A 706 11.19 -15.51 -9.45
CA LEU A 706 10.24 -14.48 -9.90
C LEU A 706 10.96 -13.32 -10.59
N ARG A 707 10.33 -12.77 -11.64
CA ARG A 707 10.86 -11.70 -12.49
C ARG A 707 10.02 -10.44 -12.37
N SER A 708 10.66 -9.29 -12.54
CA SER A 708 9.94 -8.08 -12.91
C SER A 708 9.55 -8.19 -14.39
N VAL A 709 8.27 -8.37 -14.67
CA VAL A 709 7.71 -8.26 -16.02
C VAL A 709 7.34 -6.79 -16.25
N ILE A 710 7.77 -6.24 -17.38
CA ILE A 710 7.43 -4.90 -17.86
C ILE A 710 6.76 -5.14 -19.22
N GLU A 711 5.45 -4.91 -19.30
CA GLU A 711 4.61 -5.31 -20.44
C GLU A 711 3.90 -4.11 -21.08
N ASP A 712 3.71 -4.16 -22.40
CA ASP A 712 3.03 -3.14 -23.22
C ASP A 712 3.49 -1.70 -22.93
N PHE A 713 4.81 -1.50 -22.77
CA PHE A 713 5.38 -0.20 -22.42
C PHE A 713 5.79 0.59 -23.65
N THR A 714 5.15 1.73 -23.86
CA THR A 714 5.42 2.66 -24.96
C THR A 714 6.10 3.94 -24.48
N ALA A 715 7.23 4.32 -25.07
CA ALA A 715 7.89 5.58 -24.75
C ALA A 715 8.45 6.32 -25.98
N TRP A 716 7.95 7.52 -26.27
CA TRP A 716 8.24 8.26 -27.50
C TRP A 716 8.69 9.71 -27.29
N GLU A 717 9.39 10.27 -28.29
CA GLU A 717 10.12 11.56 -28.17
C GLU A 717 10.98 11.58 -26.89
N THR A 718 11.79 10.54 -26.69
CA THR A 718 12.64 10.38 -25.48
C THR A 718 14.14 10.58 -25.74
N ARG A 719 14.90 11.00 -24.71
CA ARG A 719 16.37 10.97 -24.77
C ARG A 719 16.92 9.56 -24.53
N LEU A 720 16.29 8.81 -23.62
CA LEU A 720 16.58 7.42 -23.30
C LEU A 720 15.25 6.67 -23.21
N GLY A 721 15.13 5.50 -23.82
CA GLY A 721 13.90 4.70 -23.70
C GLY A 721 13.82 4.01 -22.33
N ILE A 722 14.67 3.03 -22.11
CA ILE A 722 14.71 2.20 -20.89
C ILE A 722 16.14 2.15 -20.33
N ARG A 723 16.30 2.27 -19.01
CA ARG A 723 17.59 2.17 -18.31
C ARG A 723 17.53 1.22 -17.12
N LEU A 724 18.39 0.21 -17.11
CA LEU A 724 18.47 -0.79 -16.04
C LEU A 724 19.87 -0.80 -15.42
N GLU A 725 19.97 -0.56 -14.11
CA GLU A 725 21.24 -0.56 -13.36
C GLU A 725 21.13 -1.28 -12.01
N TYR A 726 22.19 -1.98 -11.59
CA TYR A 726 22.25 -2.76 -10.35
C TYR A 726 21.07 -3.73 -10.18
N THR A 727 20.57 -4.33 -11.26
CA THR A 727 19.31 -5.08 -11.29
C THR A 727 19.42 -6.37 -12.10
N GLY A 728 18.46 -7.28 -11.96
CA GLY A 728 18.41 -8.49 -12.79
C GLY A 728 17.18 -9.34 -12.53
N GLY A 729 16.89 -10.28 -13.43
CA GLY A 729 15.64 -11.02 -13.44
C GLY A 729 14.47 -10.20 -13.97
N TYR A 730 14.61 -9.65 -15.18
CA TYR A 730 13.57 -8.83 -15.85
C TYR A 730 13.18 -9.43 -17.19
N THR A 731 11.91 -9.27 -17.54
CA THR A 731 11.40 -9.54 -18.89
C THR A 731 10.71 -8.28 -19.37
N LEU A 732 11.29 -7.65 -20.38
CA LEU A 732 10.71 -6.51 -21.09
C LEU A 732 9.96 -7.09 -22.30
N LYS A 733 8.63 -7.01 -22.29
CA LYS A 733 7.75 -7.68 -23.24
C LYS A 733 6.87 -6.65 -23.95
N ASP A 734 6.71 -6.78 -25.26
CA ASP A 734 5.84 -5.93 -26.09
C ASP A 734 6.17 -4.43 -25.89
N ILE A 735 7.40 -4.05 -26.25
CA ILE A 735 7.99 -2.73 -25.92
C ILE A 735 8.11 -1.85 -27.17
N ASP A 736 7.77 -0.56 -27.10
CA ASP A 736 7.91 0.38 -28.22
C ASP A 736 8.63 1.68 -27.79
N LEU A 737 9.83 1.92 -28.32
CA LEU A 737 10.71 3.02 -27.94
C LEU A 737 11.02 3.91 -29.15
N ILE A 738 10.72 5.21 -29.04
CA ILE A 738 11.03 6.22 -30.06
C ILE A 738 11.87 7.36 -29.46
N GLY A 739 13.06 7.57 -30.00
CA GLY A 739 13.98 8.63 -29.61
C GLY A 739 13.65 9.98 -30.24
N ALA A 740 13.95 11.07 -29.51
CA ALA A 740 13.65 12.46 -29.88
C ALA A 740 14.51 13.04 -31.02
N GLY A 741 14.62 12.32 -32.15
CA GLY A 741 15.43 12.70 -33.32
C GLY A 741 16.96 12.70 -33.12
N ASN A 742 17.43 12.72 -31.87
CA ASN A 742 18.83 12.62 -31.44
C ASN A 742 18.98 11.79 -30.14
N GLY A 743 18.02 10.90 -29.85
CA GLY A 743 17.98 10.13 -28.60
C GLY A 743 19.28 9.35 -28.39
N ALA A 744 19.81 9.31 -27.17
CA ALA A 744 21.14 8.77 -26.91
C ALA A 744 21.18 7.23 -26.97
N SER A 745 20.18 6.55 -26.38
CA SER A 745 20.01 5.10 -26.55
C SER A 745 18.60 4.62 -26.25
N GLY A 746 18.13 3.61 -26.99
CA GLY A 746 16.84 2.96 -26.74
C GLY A 746 16.84 2.21 -25.40
N LEU A 747 17.61 1.13 -25.30
CA LEU A 747 17.77 0.34 -24.08
C LEU A 747 19.21 0.45 -23.54
N ALA A 748 19.35 0.78 -22.25
CA ALA A 748 20.65 0.91 -21.57
C ALA A 748 20.80 -0.12 -20.45
N LEU A 749 21.54 -1.20 -20.71
CA LEU A 749 21.87 -2.26 -19.76
C LEU A 749 23.20 -1.92 -19.08
N GLY A 750 23.11 -1.19 -17.96
CA GLY A 750 24.23 -0.54 -17.30
C GLY A 750 24.97 -1.40 -16.28
N ASN A 751 25.71 -0.72 -15.40
CA ASN A 751 26.50 -1.34 -14.33
C ASN A 751 25.70 -2.33 -13.47
N ASN A 752 26.21 -3.55 -13.31
CA ASN A 752 25.58 -4.63 -12.55
C ASN A 752 24.13 -4.96 -13.00
N ALA A 753 23.82 -4.84 -14.29
CA ALA A 753 22.63 -5.44 -14.91
C ALA A 753 22.90 -6.91 -15.30
N PHE A 754 21.97 -7.84 -15.08
CA PHE A 754 22.12 -9.28 -15.39
C PHE A 754 20.78 -9.98 -15.67
N ASP A 755 20.78 -11.08 -16.40
CA ASP A 755 19.63 -11.99 -16.56
C ASP A 755 18.36 -11.26 -17.03
N LEU A 756 18.43 -10.76 -18.25
CA LEU A 756 17.44 -9.88 -18.86
C LEU A 756 16.95 -10.47 -20.18
N VAL A 757 15.64 -10.51 -20.37
CA VAL A 757 15.00 -10.87 -21.63
C VAL A 757 14.27 -9.67 -22.19
N VAL A 758 14.41 -9.45 -23.49
CA VAL A 758 13.62 -8.49 -24.28
C VAL A 758 12.88 -9.30 -25.32
N ASN A 759 11.54 -9.23 -25.33
CA ASN A 759 10.67 -10.04 -26.16
C ASN A 759 9.69 -9.15 -26.93
N ASN A 760 9.71 -9.21 -28.27
CA ASN A 760 8.98 -8.32 -29.18
C ASN A 760 9.17 -6.83 -28.81
N ALA A 761 10.29 -6.24 -29.23
CA ALA A 761 10.58 -4.83 -28.94
C ALA A 761 10.92 -4.04 -30.20
N ASN A 762 10.35 -2.86 -30.35
CA ASN A 762 10.62 -1.92 -31.43
C ASN A 762 11.40 -0.73 -30.87
N ILE A 763 12.54 -0.40 -31.48
CA ILE A 763 13.46 0.64 -30.99
C ILE A 763 13.89 1.51 -32.17
N THR A 764 13.44 2.76 -32.20
CA THR A 764 13.64 3.67 -33.35
C THR A 764 14.12 5.06 -32.93
N GLY A 765 14.97 5.69 -33.75
CA GLY A 765 15.30 7.12 -33.58
C GLY A 765 16.35 7.46 -32.51
N PHE A 766 17.10 6.47 -32.02
CA PHE A 766 18.23 6.65 -31.11
C PHE A 766 19.58 6.44 -31.82
N ASP A 767 20.64 7.14 -31.41
CA ASP A 767 22.01 6.94 -31.88
C ASP A 767 22.47 5.47 -31.69
N ILE A 768 22.08 4.86 -30.55
CA ILE A 768 22.35 3.47 -30.22
C ILE A 768 21.04 2.74 -29.90
N GLY A 769 20.82 1.56 -30.47
CA GLY A 769 19.64 0.75 -30.14
C GLY A 769 19.69 0.20 -28.72
N VAL A 770 20.69 -0.65 -28.44
CA VAL A 770 20.94 -1.26 -27.13
C VAL A 770 22.40 -1.05 -26.70
N ILE A 771 22.59 -0.42 -25.53
CA ILE A 771 23.88 -0.36 -24.83
C ILE A 771 23.97 -1.56 -23.88
N MET A 772 25.08 -2.29 -23.94
CA MET A 772 25.42 -3.36 -22.99
C MET A 772 26.76 -3.05 -22.31
N ASP A 773 26.74 -2.38 -21.15
CA ASP A 773 27.97 -1.99 -20.43
C ASP A 773 28.83 -3.22 -20.08
N LYS A 774 28.17 -4.30 -19.64
CA LYS A 774 28.79 -5.56 -19.16
C LYS A 774 29.90 -5.29 -18.13
N THR A 775 29.65 -4.33 -17.24
CA THR A 775 30.48 -4.00 -16.09
C THR A 775 29.90 -4.60 -14.82
N THR A 776 30.77 -5.18 -13.98
CA THR A 776 30.40 -5.74 -12.69
C THR A 776 31.38 -5.38 -11.59
N THR A 777 30.86 -5.26 -10.36
CA THR A 777 31.67 -5.12 -9.14
C THR A 777 31.91 -6.45 -8.42
N PHE A 778 31.38 -7.57 -8.92
CA PHE A 778 31.52 -8.88 -8.28
C PHE A 778 32.83 -9.59 -8.64
N THR A 779 33.50 -10.16 -7.63
CA THR A 779 34.82 -10.80 -7.80
C THR A 779 34.78 -12.25 -8.30
N ASN A 780 33.60 -12.88 -8.25
CA ASN A 780 33.40 -14.30 -8.52
C ASN A 780 32.41 -14.55 -9.67
N PHE A 781 32.11 -13.52 -10.46
CA PHE A 781 31.25 -13.62 -11.64
C PHE A 781 31.97 -14.40 -12.75
N ASP A 782 31.24 -15.26 -13.46
CA ASP A 782 31.74 -16.17 -14.49
C ASP A 782 31.94 -15.49 -15.86
N GLY A 783 31.25 -14.38 -16.11
CA GLY A 783 31.24 -13.66 -17.38
C GLY A 783 29.92 -13.79 -18.16
N ASP A 784 28.94 -14.54 -17.64
CA ASP A 784 27.65 -14.77 -18.29
C ASP A 784 26.60 -13.74 -17.82
N TYR A 785 26.36 -12.73 -18.66
CA TYR A 785 25.39 -11.67 -18.38
C TYR A 785 23.93 -12.08 -18.64
N ARG A 786 23.69 -13.20 -19.35
CA ARG A 786 22.34 -13.74 -19.65
C ARG A 786 21.41 -12.71 -20.27
N TYR A 787 21.85 -12.08 -21.35
CA TYR A 787 21.00 -11.19 -22.15
C TYR A 787 20.38 -11.97 -23.31
N VAL A 788 19.07 -11.85 -23.47
CA VAL A 788 18.28 -12.55 -24.50
C VAL A 788 17.40 -11.54 -25.23
N PHE A 789 17.47 -11.54 -26.55
CA PHE A 789 16.70 -10.66 -27.42
C PHE A 789 15.87 -11.52 -28.39
N ILE A 790 14.54 -11.45 -28.28
CA ILE A 790 13.57 -12.19 -29.10
C ILE A 790 12.81 -11.16 -29.94
N ASP A 791 12.87 -11.27 -31.28
CA ASP A 791 12.18 -10.38 -32.23
C ASP A 791 12.33 -8.87 -31.91
N VAL A 792 13.57 -8.45 -31.58
CA VAL A 792 13.90 -7.05 -31.30
C VAL A 792 14.27 -6.31 -32.61
N ASN A 793 13.38 -5.40 -33.03
CA ASN A 793 13.49 -4.59 -34.23
C ASN A 793 14.14 -3.23 -33.92
N ILE A 794 15.32 -2.97 -34.45
CA ILE A 794 16.02 -1.69 -34.29
C ILE A 794 16.04 -0.94 -35.62
N SER A 795 15.70 0.35 -35.62
CA SER A 795 15.65 1.17 -36.84
C SER A 795 16.16 2.60 -36.65
N GLY A 796 16.79 3.15 -37.70
CA GLY A 796 17.36 4.50 -37.68
C GLY A 796 18.65 4.68 -36.87
N ALA A 797 19.10 3.66 -36.11
CA ALA A 797 20.27 3.76 -35.25
C ALA A 797 21.62 3.82 -36.01
N THR A 798 22.61 4.45 -35.38
CA THR A 798 24.01 4.44 -35.84
C THR A 798 24.74 3.18 -35.37
N THR A 799 24.29 2.54 -34.29
CA THR A 799 24.79 1.24 -33.81
C THR A 799 23.67 0.48 -33.11
N ASP A 800 23.25 -0.65 -33.69
CA ASP A 800 22.12 -1.43 -33.16
C ASP A 800 22.40 -1.97 -31.75
N TYR A 801 23.57 -2.54 -31.54
CA TYR A 801 24.01 -3.12 -30.26
C TYR A 801 25.47 -2.78 -29.97
N THR A 802 25.80 -2.46 -28.72
CA THR A 802 27.20 -2.42 -28.24
C THR A 802 27.59 -3.73 -27.56
N ASN A 803 28.89 -4.06 -27.55
CA ASN A 803 29.49 -5.05 -26.66
C ASN A 803 28.89 -6.49 -26.71
N ILE A 804 28.41 -6.93 -27.89
CA ILE A 804 27.99 -8.33 -28.11
C ILE A 804 29.18 -9.28 -27.89
N ASP A 805 28.95 -10.39 -27.20
CA ASP A 805 29.86 -11.53 -27.13
C ASP A 805 29.15 -12.86 -27.54
N ALA A 806 29.55 -13.99 -26.97
CA ALA A 806 29.05 -15.32 -27.33
C ALA A 806 27.99 -15.88 -26.37
N ASN A 807 27.73 -15.17 -25.25
CA ASN A 807 26.71 -15.53 -24.26
C ASN A 807 25.37 -14.82 -24.50
N ASP A 808 25.34 -13.75 -25.31
CA ASP A 808 24.10 -13.07 -25.69
C ASP A 808 23.30 -13.94 -26.67
N LEU A 809 22.02 -14.15 -26.40
CA LEU A 809 21.12 -14.93 -27.24
C LEU A 809 20.24 -14.03 -28.10
N PHE A 810 20.18 -14.33 -29.40
CA PHE A 810 19.31 -13.68 -30.37
C PHE A 810 18.38 -14.74 -30.95
N LEU A 811 17.08 -14.56 -30.76
CA LEU A 811 16.01 -15.53 -31.02
C LEU A 811 14.85 -14.88 -31.76
N THR A 812 13.90 -15.70 -32.21
CA THR A 812 12.60 -15.29 -32.74
C THR A 812 11.47 -16.00 -31.98
N ALA A 813 10.23 -15.54 -32.10
CA ALA A 813 9.05 -16.22 -31.56
C ALA A 813 8.90 -17.66 -32.07
N ALA A 814 9.51 -17.99 -33.22
CA ALA A 814 9.54 -19.35 -33.77
C ALA A 814 10.57 -20.29 -33.08
N ASP A 815 11.48 -19.75 -32.27
CA ASP A 815 12.41 -20.52 -31.42
C ASP A 815 11.83 -20.80 -30.02
N LEU A 816 10.75 -20.09 -29.64
CA LEU A 816 10.04 -20.29 -28.39
C LEU A 816 9.23 -21.59 -28.40
N VAL A 817 9.07 -22.21 -27.23
CA VAL A 817 8.19 -23.37 -27.03
C VAL A 817 7.29 -23.12 -25.83
N ALA A 818 6.09 -22.63 -26.10
CA ALA A 818 5.06 -22.35 -25.11
C ALA A 818 4.63 -23.61 -24.31
N GLY A 819 4.19 -23.41 -23.07
CA GLY A 819 3.77 -24.51 -22.18
C GLY A 819 4.89 -25.46 -21.79
N ARG A 820 6.15 -24.99 -21.80
CA ARG A 820 7.35 -25.77 -21.43
C ARG A 820 7.89 -25.44 -20.03
N LEU A 821 7.21 -24.58 -19.27
CA LEU A 821 7.67 -24.16 -17.94
C LEU A 821 7.61 -25.33 -16.94
N GLU A 822 8.78 -25.84 -16.56
CA GLU A 822 8.98 -26.93 -15.60
C GLU A 822 10.19 -26.65 -14.69
N PHE A 823 10.18 -27.17 -13.47
CA PHE A 823 11.37 -27.21 -12.61
C PHE A 823 11.64 -28.63 -12.09
N VAL A 824 12.88 -29.08 -12.29
CA VAL A 824 13.37 -30.38 -11.83
C VAL A 824 14.41 -30.16 -10.74
N SER A 825 14.06 -30.54 -9.51
CA SER A 825 14.95 -30.45 -8.34
C SER A 825 16.25 -31.25 -8.55
N GLY A 826 17.37 -30.69 -8.12
CA GLY A 826 18.68 -31.34 -8.09
C GLY A 826 18.96 -32.13 -6.81
N LEU A 827 17.95 -32.27 -5.93
CA LEU A 827 18.04 -32.97 -4.66
C LEU A 827 17.41 -34.37 -4.73
N ALA A 828 17.70 -35.19 -3.72
CA ALA A 828 16.98 -36.44 -3.50
C ALA A 828 15.74 -36.18 -2.64
N ASP A 829 14.73 -37.05 -2.76
CA ASP A 829 13.47 -36.99 -2.01
C ASP A 829 13.72 -36.81 -0.50
N PHE A 830 13.08 -35.80 0.10
CA PHE A 830 13.19 -35.46 1.53
C PHE A 830 14.64 -35.24 2.01
N PRO A 831 15.36 -34.23 1.46
CA PRO A 831 16.74 -33.95 1.82
C PRO A 831 16.81 -33.37 3.24
N LEU A 832 17.79 -33.82 4.02
CA LEU A 832 18.02 -33.36 5.39
C LEU A 832 18.65 -31.96 5.42
N PHE A 833 18.14 -31.10 6.30
CA PHE A 833 18.69 -29.77 6.52
C PHE A 833 20.00 -29.80 7.33
N GLU A 834 21.13 -29.83 6.63
CA GLU A 834 22.45 -30.09 7.21
C GLU A 834 23.17 -28.83 7.79
N PRO A 835 24.15 -28.99 8.70
CA PRO A 835 24.96 -27.88 9.23
C PRO A 835 25.99 -27.33 8.23
N VAL A 836 25.83 -26.08 7.80
CA VAL A 836 26.78 -25.38 6.90
C VAL A 836 27.79 -24.57 7.73
N GLY A 837 28.62 -25.31 8.49
CA GLY A 837 29.66 -24.75 9.34
C GLY A 837 29.12 -24.28 10.70
N ALA A 838 29.45 -25.03 11.76
CA ALA A 838 28.97 -24.76 13.11
C ALA A 838 29.24 -23.31 13.56
N PRO A 839 28.24 -22.59 14.11
CA PRO A 839 26.97 -23.09 14.61
C PRO A 839 25.79 -23.12 13.61
N PHE A 840 25.99 -22.77 12.33
CA PHE A 840 24.88 -22.50 11.40
C PHE A 840 24.38 -23.73 10.64
N TYR A 841 23.06 -23.78 10.43
CA TYR A 841 22.38 -24.67 9.49
C TYR A 841 21.94 -23.89 8.26
N GLY A 842 21.94 -24.54 7.09
CA GLY A 842 21.47 -23.94 5.85
C GLY A 842 21.41 -24.92 4.68
N MET A 843 20.64 -24.57 3.66
CA MET A 843 20.48 -25.38 2.44
C MET A 843 20.44 -24.45 1.22
N ASN A 844 20.95 -24.92 0.09
CA ASN A 844 20.65 -24.38 -1.23
C ASN A 844 19.69 -25.36 -1.92
N LEU A 845 18.70 -24.86 -2.67
CA LEU A 845 17.73 -25.69 -3.40
C LEU A 845 18.05 -25.69 -4.91
N PRO A 846 19.09 -26.43 -5.36
CA PRO A 846 19.48 -26.48 -6.76
C PRO A 846 18.44 -27.22 -7.60
N GLY A 847 18.49 -26.97 -8.90
CA GLY A 847 17.75 -27.73 -9.90
C GLY A 847 17.87 -27.09 -11.27
N VAL A 848 17.19 -27.67 -12.23
CA VAL A 848 17.10 -27.16 -13.60
C VAL A 848 15.68 -26.66 -13.83
N LYS A 849 15.54 -25.37 -14.10
CA LYS A 849 14.31 -24.83 -14.71
C LYS A 849 14.42 -25.02 -16.21
N THR A 850 13.35 -25.43 -16.87
CA THR A 850 13.19 -25.32 -18.32
C THR A 850 11.99 -24.42 -18.60
N ASP A 851 12.10 -23.51 -19.56
CA ASP A 851 11.07 -22.54 -19.92
C ASP A 851 11.04 -22.32 -21.45
N SER A 852 10.27 -21.34 -21.94
CA SER A 852 10.07 -21.07 -23.37
C SER A 852 11.36 -20.78 -24.15
N ILE A 853 12.46 -20.38 -23.50
CA ILE A 853 13.78 -20.19 -24.13
C ILE A 853 14.82 -21.26 -23.78
N GLY A 854 14.54 -22.17 -22.85
CA GLY A 854 15.30 -23.42 -22.66
C GLY A 854 15.63 -23.72 -21.20
N SER A 855 16.63 -24.57 -20.97
CA SER A 855 17.01 -25.01 -19.61
C SER A 855 18.09 -24.12 -18.97
N ILE A 856 18.04 -23.94 -17.65
CA ILE A 856 19.01 -23.18 -16.84
C ILE A 856 19.18 -23.78 -15.43
N GLU A 857 20.43 -23.86 -14.94
CA GLU A 857 20.72 -24.27 -13.55
C GLU A 857 20.50 -23.10 -12.58
N LEU A 858 19.68 -23.33 -11.54
CA LEU A 858 19.42 -22.32 -10.51
C LEU A 858 20.53 -22.31 -9.43
N GLY A 859 20.90 -21.10 -8.97
CA GLY A 859 21.76 -20.89 -7.79
C GLY A 859 23.21 -20.45 -8.04
N GLN A 860 23.61 -20.12 -9.28
CA GLN A 860 24.95 -19.58 -9.59
C GLN A 860 25.04 -18.05 -9.35
N LEU A 861 24.19 -17.26 -10.04
CA LEU A 861 24.20 -15.78 -9.96
C LEU A 861 23.40 -15.23 -8.77
N ASP A 862 22.30 -15.90 -8.42
CA ASP A 862 21.47 -15.54 -7.27
C ASP A 862 21.17 -16.77 -6.40
N PRO A 863 22.03 -17.07 -5.41
CA PRO A 863 21.95 -18.32 -4.65
C PRO A 863 20.85 -18.25 -3.58
N GLN A 864 19.84 -19.11 -3.73
CA GLN A 864 18.71 -19.27 -2.81
C GLN A 864 19.15 -20.06 -1.57
N VAL A 865 19.88 -19.39 -0.66
CA VAL A 865 20.44 -19.99 0.56
C VAL A 865 19.51 -19.79 1.74
N TYR A 866 18.68 -20.78 1.99
CA TYR A 866 17.81 -20.88 3.15
C TYR A 866 18.62 -21.20 4.42
N ARG A 867 18.14 -20.74 5.58
CA ARG A 867 18.79 -20.87 6.90
C ARG A 867 17.88 -21.60 7.88
N GLY A 868 18.41 -22.02 9.03
CA GLY A 868 17.60 -22.69 10.07
C GLY A 868 16.39 -21.88 10.56
N GLU A 869 16.51 -20.55 10.51
CA GLU A 869 15.45 -19.55 10.70
C GLU A 869 14.30 -19.73 9.69
N ALA A 870 14.60 -19.72 8.38
CA ALA A 870 13.63 -19.99 7.31
C ALA A 870 12.98 -21.37 7.42
N LEU A 871 13.71 -22.40 7.89
CA LEU A 871 13.12 -23.72 8.19
C LEU A 871 12.20 -23.69 9.41
N GLY A 872 12.50 -22.88 10.43
CA GLY A 872 11.59 -22.64 11.55
C GLY A 872 10.29 -21.95 11.09
N ASN A 873 10.41 -20.99 10.19
CA ASN A 873 9.29 -20.21 9.64
C ASN A 873 8.42 -21.02 8.68
N ALA A 874 9.00 -21.85 7.81
CA ALA A 874 8.24 -22.80 6.99
C ALA A 874 7.46 -23.79 7.88
N VAL A 875 8.07 -24.34 8.94
CA VAL A 875 7.35 -25.20 9.91
C VAL A 875 6.22 -24.46 10.65
N GLU A 876 6.28 -23.14 10.76
CA GLU A 876 5.24 -22.33 11.41
C GLU A 876 4.09 -21.95 10.47
N ARG A 877 4.41 -21.64 9.20
CA ARG A 877 3.45 -21.22 8.17
C ARG A 877 2.79 -22.42 7.48
N GLU A 878 3.58 -23.41 7.09
CA GLU A 878 3.16 -24.59 6.32
C GLU A 878 2.91 -25.81 7.23
N GLY A 879 3.36 -25.78 8.49
CA GLY A 879 3.25 -26.92 9.40
C GLY A 879 4.26 -28.03 9.08
N TYR A 880 3.90 -29.27 9.46
CA TYR A 880 4.72 -30.45 9.18
C TYR A 880 3.91 -31.74 9.05
N TRP A 881 4.47 -32.67 8.29
CA TRP A 881 4.00 -34.04 8.11
C TRP A 881 4.99 -35.03 8.74
N THR A 882 4.58 -36.29 8.86
CA THR A 882 5.51 -37.41 9.02
C THR A 882 5.54 -38.28 7.77
N LEU A 883 6.69 -38.83 7.45
CA LEU A 883 6.81 -39.91 6.46
C LEU A 883 6.41 -41.25 7.11
N PRO A 884 6.04 -42.28 6.31
CA PRO A 884 5.73 -43.62 6.83
C PRO A 884 6.84 -44.32 7.63
N ASP A 885 8.08 -43.79 7.60
CA ASP A 885 9.21 -44.25 8.43
C ASP A 885 9.36 -43.52 9.78
N GLY A 886 8.55 -42.48 10.03
CA GLY A 886 8.53 -41.67 11.24
C GLY A 886 9.46 -40.45 11.24
N ARG A 887 10.16 -40.15 10.13
CA ARG A 887 10.84 -38.86 9.94
C ARG A 887 9.80 -37.74 9.76
N ALA A 888 10.12 -36.52 10.21
CA ALA A 888 9.24 -35.37 10.04
C ALA A 888 9.76 -34.46 8.93
N VAL A 889 8.84 -33.96 8.11
CA VAL A 889 9.12 -33.11 6.95
C VAL A 889 8.22 -31.88 6.95
N THR A 890 8.68 -30.79 6.35
CA THR A 890 7.89 -29.59 6.02
C THR A 890 8.09 -29.25 4.56
N VAL A 891 7.22 -28.44 3.98
CA VAL A 891 7.32 -28.01 2.58
C VAL A 891 8.04 -26.66 2.46
N PHE A 892 8.70 -26.46 1.33
CA PHE A 892 9.11 -25.15 0.83
C PHE A 892 8.46 -24.97 -0.55
N GLU A 893 7.44 -24.14 -0.65
CA GLU A 893 6.92 -23.70 -1.94
C GLU A 893 7.88 -22.70 -2.59
N ARG A 894 7.92 -22.73 -3.92
CA ARG A 894 8.74 -21.85 -4.74
C ARG A 894 8.01 -21.55 -6.03
N TYR A 895 7.92 -20.28 -6.40
CA TYR A 895 7.55 -19.90 -7.76
C TYR A 895 8.75 -19.93 -8.69
N PHE A 896 8.49 -20.36 -9.92
CA PHE A 896 9.39 -20.24 -11.06
C PHE A 896 8.69 -19.50 -12.18
N SER A 897 9.43 -18.65 -12.88
CA SER A 897 8.91 -17.83 -13.98
C SER A 897 9.45 -18.26 -15.33
N ASP A 898 8.63 -18.20 -16.37
CA ASP A 898 9.13 -18.27 -17.74
C ASP A 898 9.91 -16.99 -18.07
N ARG A 899 11.17 -17.13 -18.50
CA ARG A 899 12.03 -15.99 -18.81
C ARG A 899 11.52 -15.11 -19.96
N ALA A 900 10.71 -15.63 -20.89
CA ALA A 900 10.23 -14.90 -22.06
C ALA A 900 8.77 -14.42 -21.95
N THR A 901 7.91 -15.13 -21.20
CA THR A 901 6.49 -14.76 -21.06
C THR A 901 6.12 -14.19 -19.69
N GLY A 902 6.92 -14.44 -18.64
CA GLY A 902 6.58 -14.10 -17.26
C GLY A 902 5.61 -15.09 -16.57
N GLU A 903 5.11 -16.10 -17.30
CA GLU A 903 4.22 -17.15 -16.79
C GLU A 903 4.77 -17.80 -15.51
N LEU A 904 3.91 -18.02 -14.51
CA LEU A 904 4.30 -18.61 -13.23
C LEU A 904 3.78 -20.05 -13.05
N ILE A 905 4.63 -20.88 -12.44
CA ILE A 905 4.27 -22.13 -11.75
C ILE A 905 4.65 -22.05 -10.26
N LYS A 906 3.85 -22.66 -9.39
CA LYS A 906 4.16 -22.95 -7.98
C LYS A 906 4.60 -24.40 -7.84
N GLN A 907 5.56 -24.70 -6.96
CA GLN A 907 5.98 -26.08 -6.70
C GLN A 907 6.51 -26.28 -5.28
N ALA A 908 6.01 -27.33 -4.62
CA ALA A 908 6.50 -27.83 -3.34
C ALA A 908 7.89 -28.47 -3.42
N THR A 909 8.67 -28.35 -2.35
CA THR A 909 9.85 -29.18 -2.08
C THR A 909 9.87 -29.57 -0.60
N PHE A 910 9.54 -30.82 -0.28
CA PHE A 910 9.57 -31.33 1.10
C PHE A 910 11.00 -31.52 1.62
N ILE A 911 11.29 -31.00 2.82
CA ILE A 911 12.60 -30.98 3.49
C ILE A 911 12.51 -31.75 4.83
N GLU A 912 13.49 -32.60 5.15
CA GLU A 912 13.53 -33.30 6.45
C GLU A 912 14.01 -32.37 7.58
N ILE A 913 13.20 -32.28 8.65
CA ILE A 913 13.43 -31.42 9.81
C ILE A 913 14.44 -32.09 10.76
N PRO A 914 15.62 -31.48 11.06
CA PRO A 914 16.67 -32.12 11.85
C PRO A 914 16.27 -32.48 13.29
N GLY A 915 15.89 -33.74 13.52
CA GLY A 915 15.39 -34.19 14.82
C GLY A 915 13.90 -33.87 15.08
N GLY A 916 13.16 -33.52 14.04
CA GLY A 916 11.71 -33.33 14.04
C GLY A 916 11.23 -31.95 14.50
N ALA A 917 9.91 -31.72 14.47
CA ALA A 917 9.28 -30.42 14.74
C ALA A 917 9.72 -29.74 16.05
N ALA A 918 10.07 -30.52 17.08
CA ALA A 918 10.63 -30.01 18.34
C ALA A 918 11.98 -29.28 18.18
N TRP A 919 12.71 -29.45 17.07
CA TRP A 919 13.90 -28.67 16.73
C TRP A 919 13.56 -27.34 16.04
N ALA A 920 12.51 -27.30 15.22
CA ALA A 920 12.01 -26.06 14.62
C ALA A 920 11.51 -25.09 15.70
N GLN A 921 10.78 -25.63 16.69
CA GLN A 921 10.41 -24.95 17.95
C GLN A 921 11.61 -24.48 18.82
N GLN A 922 12.86 -24.73 18.41
CA GLN A 922 14.07 -24.21 19.05
C GLN A 922 14.82 -23.19 18.18
N GLN A 923 14.42 -22.97 16.93
CA GLN A 923 14.99 -21.92 16.07
C GLN A 923 14.25 -20.58 16.26
N THR A 924 12.95 -20.65 16.49
CA THR A 924 12.01 -19.53 16.57
C THR A 924 11.08 -19.68 17.80
N ASP A 925 10.46 -18.58 18.26
CA ASP A 925 9.64 -18.51 19.49
C ASP A 925 8.22 -19.12 19.31
N LEU A 926 8.15 -20.26 18.61
CA LEU A 926 6.93 -20.84 18.02
C LEU A 926 5.86 -21.27 19.04
N GLY A 927 4.62 -21.32 18.54
CA GLY A 927 3.58 -22.18 19.09
C GLY A 927 3.83 -23.68 18.84
N ALA A 928 2.77 -24.49 18.98
CA ALA A 928 2.78 -25.85 18.42
C ALA A 928 2.50 -25.74 16.90
N PRO A 929 3.42 -26.17 16.02
CA PRO A 929 3.18 -26.13 14.58
C PRO A 929 2.09 -27.12 14.19
N ILE A 930 1.38 -26.82 13.11
CA ILE A 930 0.30 -27.65 12.57
C ILE A 930 0.88 -29.01 12.16
N TYR A 931 0.16 -30.09 12.46
CA TYR A 931 0.55 -31.45 12.09
C TYR A 931 -0.51 -32.04 11.16
N HIS A 932 -0.14 -32.19 9.89
CA HIS A 932 -1.04 -32.62 8.81
C HIS A 932 -1.23 -34.14 8.72
N GLY A 933 -0.37 -34.92 9.38
CA GLY A 933 -0.50 -36.38 9.47
C GLY A 933 0.67 -37.15 8.86
N VAL A 934 0.34 -38.19 8.09
CA VAL A 934 1.33 -38.99 7.36
C VAL A 934 1.20 -38.65 5.88
N LEU A 935 2.24 -38.07 5.30
CA LEU A 935 2.31 -37.68 3.89
C LEU A 935 2.22 -38.92 2.99
N ASP A 936 1.25 -38.98 2.07
CA ASP A 936 1.29 -39.96 0.98
C ASP A 936 2.10 -39.41 -0.19
N VAL A 937 3.34 -39.88 -0.26
CA VAL A 937 4.32 -39.56 -1.32
C VAL A 937 3.93 -40.09 -2.71
N ASN A 938 2.73 -40.64 -2.86
CA ASN A 938 2.14 -41.14 -4.11
C ASN A 938 0.78 -40.49 -4.43
N SER A 939 0.32 -39.50 -3.64
CA SER A 939 -0.92 -38.74 -3.93
C SER A 939 -0.86 -38.16 -5.35
N ALA A 940 -2.02 -38.10 -6.01
CA ALA A 940 -2.17 -37.31 -7.21
C ALA A 940 -2.08 -35.80 -6.89
N ALA A 941 -1.91 -34.98 -7.92
CA ALA A 941 -2.24 -33.57 -7.79
C ALA A 941 -3.75 -33.37 -8.01
N PRO A 942 -4.36 -32.32 -7.42
CA PRO A 942 -5.73 -31.91 -7.72
C PRO A 942 -5.97 -31.71 -9.22
N VAL A 943 -7.26 -31.66 -9.59
CA VAL A 943 -7.70 -31.29 -10.94
C VAL A 943 -8.47 -29.98 -10.84
N ALA A 944 -7.78 -28.89 -11.19
CA ALA A 944 -8.37 -27.57 -11.35
C ALA A 944 -9.13 -27.43 -12.69
N THR A 945 -10.19 -26.63 -12.71
CA THR A 945 -11.09 -26.42 -13.86
C THR A 945 -11.41 -24.93 -14.00
N ASP A 946 -11.38 -24.41 -15.24
CA ASP A 946 -11.58 -22.98 -15.49
C ASP A 946 -12.99 -22.48 -15.08
N ASP A 947 -13.03 -21.32 -14.42
CA ASP A 947 -14.24 -20.67 -13.89
C ASP A 947 -14.67 -19.43 -14.68
N SER A 948 -15.91 -19.00 -14.45
CA SER A 948 -16.43 -17.75 -15.03
C SER A 948 -17.38 -16.99 -14.10
N ALA A 949 -17.16 -15.69 -13.93
CA ALA A 949 -17.99 -14.79 -13.14
C ALA A 949 -18.47 -13.56 -13.95
N THR A 950 -19.44 -12.83 -13.41
CA THR A 950 -19.93 -11.56 -13.99
C THR A 950 -20.28 -10.60 -12.86
N VAL A 951 -19.89 -9.34 -13.01
CA VAL A 951 -20.08 -8.27 -12.03
C VAL A 951 -20.36 -6.94 -12.74
N SER A 952 -20.94 -5.96 -12.05
CA SER A 952 -21.03 -4.58 -12.56
C SER A 952 -19.77 -3.79 -12.20
N SER A 953 -19.39 -2.81 -13.01
CA SER A 953 -18.30 -1.89 -12.65
C SER A 953 -18.58 -1.18 -11.33
N GLY A 954 -17.53 -0.92 -10.55
CA GLY A 954 -17.65 -0.37 -9.19
C GLY A 954 -18.31 -1.32 -8.17
N SER A 955 -18.37 -2.63 -8.45
CA SER A 955 -18.87 -3.65 -7.51
C SER A 955 -17.96 -4.88 -7.52
N SER A 956 -17.89 -5.58 -6.38
CA SER A 956 -17.12 -6.83 -6.22
C SER A 956 -17.98 -8.08 -6.41
N VAL A 957 -17.37 -9.23 -6.66
CA VAL A 957 -18.03 -10.54 -6.77
C VAL A 957 -17.26 -11.63 -6.03
N ILE A 958 -17.97 -12.47 -5.27
CA ILE A 958 -17.41 -13.64 -4.58
C ILE A 958 -17.53 -14.88 -5.47
N ILE A 959 -16.44 -15.63 -5.60
CA ILE A 959 -16.27 -16.76 -6.52
C ILE A 959 -15.83 -18.00 -5.73
N ASP A 960 -16.64 -19.05 -5.76
CA ASP A 960 -16.30 -20.37 -5.21
C ASP A 960 -15.53 -21.20 -6.25
N ALA A 961 -14.23 -20.89 -6.39
CA ALA A 961 -13.33 -21.49 -7.37
C ALA A 961 -12.98 -22.97 -7.08
N LEU A 962 -13.53 -23.56 -6.02
CA LEU A 962 -13.39 -24.99 -5.71
C LEU A 962 -14.68 -25.79 -6.01
N ALA A 963 -15.74 -25.15 -6.50
CA ALA A 963 -17.06 -25.76 -6.71
C ALA A 963 -17.10 -26.80 -7.86
N ASN A 964 -16.14 -26.71 -8.78
CA ASN A 964 -15.95 -27.55 -9.97
C ASN A 964 -14.76 -28.52 -9.84
N ASP A 965 -13.86 -28.24 -8.89
CA ASP A 965 -12.58 -28.92 -8.68
C ASP A 965 -12.67 -30.18 -7.81
N PHE A 966 -11.65 -31.03 -7.92
CA PHE A 966 -11.55 -32.25 -7.10
C PHE A 966 -10.13 -32.80 -7.00
N ASP A 967 -9.83 -33.47 -5.88
CA ASP A 967 -8.68 -34.36 -5.77
C ASP A 967 -9.03 -35.78 -6.30
N PRO A 968 -8.15 -36.45 -7.09
CA PRO A 968 -8.40 -37.79 -7.62
C PRO A 968 -8.41 -38.95 -6.60
N ASP A 969 -7.69 -38.84 -5.49
CA ASP A 969 -7.59 -39.88 -4.45
C ASP A 969 -8.62 -39.66 -3.31
N GLY A 970 -9.08 -38.42 -3.14
CA GLY A 970 -10.18 -37.99 -2.29
C GLY A 970 -9.78 -37.20 -1.05
N ASP A 971 -8.57 -36.61 -1.05
CA ASP A 971 -8.07 -35.75 0.03
C ASP A 971 -8.71 -34.35 -0.02
N ALA A 972 -8.49 -33.53 1.02
CA ALA A 972 -9.03 -32.17 1.04
C ALA A 972 -8.24 -31.24 0.11
N ILE A 973 -8.92 -30.22 -0.44
CA ILE A 973 -8.33 -29.20 -1.29
C ILE A 973 -8.63 -27.79 -0.79
N ALA A 974 -7.71 -26.85 -1.06
CA ALA A 974 -7.84 -25.43 -0.73
C ALA A 974 -7.19 -24.54 -1.81
N VAL A 975 -7.59 -23.27 -1.89
CA VAL A 975 -6.88 -22.26 -2.68
C VAL A 975 -5.65 -21.80 -1.90
N ASP A 976 -4.47 -21.79 -2.54
CA ASP A 976 -3.19 -21.42 -1.90
C ASP A 976 -2.33 -20.52 -2.80
N GLY A 977 -2.83 -19.30 -2.99
CA GLY A 977 -2.20 -18.23 -3.78
C GLY A 977 -2.78 -18.05 -5.18
N PHE A 978 -2.48 -16.91 -5.78
CA PHE A 978 -3.03 -16.45 -7.05
C PHE A 978 -2.07 -15.51 -7.79
N VAL A 979 -2.41 -15.19 -9.04
CA VAL A 979 -1.78 -14.12 -9.83
C VAL A 979 -2.87 -13.09 -10.12
N HIS A 980 -2.69 -11.85 -9.64
CA HIS A 980 -3.70 -10.79 -9.79
C HIS A 980 -4.08 -10.52 -11.27
N PRO A 981 -5.34 -10.12 -11.54
CA PRO A 981 -5.79 -9.66 -12.84
C PRO A 981 -5.04 -8.44 -13.37
N THR A 982 -5.26 -8.06 -14.64
CA THR A 982 -4.72 -6.81 -15.19
C THR A 982 -5.62 -5.61 -14.91
N ASN A 983 -6.92 -5.81 -14.65
CA ASN A 983 -7.91 -4.73 -14.51
C ASN A 983 -8.74 -4.86 -13.22
N GLY A 984 -8.13 -5.39 -12.16
CA GLY A 984 -8.75 -5.52 -10.84
C GLY A 984 -7.83 -6.22 -9.84
N ARG A 985 -8.28 -6.31 -8.59
CA ARG A 985 -7.65 -7.10 -7.51
C ARG A 985 -8.43 -8.39 -7.24
N VAL A 986 -7.76 -9.31 -6.54
CA VAL A 986 -8.37 -10.55 -6.03
C VAL A 986 -7.87 -10.82 -4.63
N ASP A 987 -8.80 -11.12 -3.74
CA ASP A 987 -8.60 -11.22 -2.30
C ASP A 987 -9.16 -12.59 -1.84
N LEU A 988 -8.41 -13.37 -1.05
CA LEU A 988 -8.80 -14.74 -0.64
C LEU A 988 -9.52 -14.72 0.70
N ASN A 989 -10.81 -15.06 0.69
CA ASN A 989 -11.68 -15.00 1.85
C ASN A 989 -11.37 -16.11 2.86
N ASP A 990 -11.65 -15.82 4.13
CA ASP A 990 -11.42 -16.72 5.28
C ASP A 990 -12.22 -18.04 5.19
N ASP A 991 -13.18 -18.17 4.26
CA ASP A 991 -13.94 -19.40 3.97
C ASP A 991 -13.38 -20.27 2.82
N GLY A 992 -12.45 -19.75 2.02
CA GLY A 992 -11.85 -20.40 0.86
C GLY A 992 -12.35 -19.90 -0.49
N THR A 993 -13.34 -19.00 -0.53
CA THR A 993 -13.78 -18.32 -1.76
C THR A 993 -12.88 -17.13 -2.12
N ILE A 994 -12.90 -16.69 -3.38
CA ILE A 994 -12.10 -15.56 -3.87
C ILE A 994 -13.03 -14.38 -4.16
N THR A 995 -12.74 -13.20 -3.61
CA THR A 995 -13.38 -11.95 -3.98
C THR A 995 -12.61 -11.31 -5.13
N TYR A 996 -13.27 -11.02 -6.25
CA TYR A 996 -12.75 -10.16 -7.32
C TYR A 996 -13.35 -8.76 -7.21
N THR A 997 -12.51 -7.73 -7.30
CA THR A 997 -12.93 -6.33 -7.35
C THR A 997 -12.28 -5.68 -8.58
N PRO A 998 -13.05 -5.19 -9.56
CA PRO A 998 -12.50 -4.52 -10.74
C PRO A 998 -11.84 -3.19 -10.37
N ASP A 999 -10.90 -2.74 -11.18
CA ASP A 999 -10.31 -1.41 -11.05
C ASP A 999 -11.39 -0.32 -11.29
N PRO A 1000 -11.29 0.86 -10.66
CA PRO A 1000 -12.25 1.94 -10.84
C PRO A 1000 -12.46 2.24 -12.33
N ASN A 1001 -13.73 2.42 -12.71
CA ASN A 1001 -14.19 2.71 -14.08
C ASN A 1001 -13.89 1.62 -15.14
N PHE A 1002 -13.27 0.48 -14.78
CA PHE A 1002 -13.03 -0.61 -15.73
C PHE A 1002 -14.34 -1.30 -16.16
N THR A 1003 -14.43 -1.63 -17.45
CA THR A 1003 -15.49 -2.45 -18.04
C THR A 1003 -14.89 -3.34 -19.14
N GLY A 1004 -15.35 -4.59 -19.27
CA GLY A 1004 -14.82 -5.53 -20.27
C GLY A 1004 -14.68 -6.96 -19.78
N MET A 1005 -13.63 -7.63 -20.23
CA MET A 1005 -13.26 -8.98 -19.80
C MET A 1005 -11.88 -8.93 -19.15
N ASP A 1006 -11.76 -9.53 -17.97
CA ASP A 1006 -10.53 -9.62 -17.19
C ASP A 1006 -10.33 -11.08 -16.75
N GLN A 1007 -9.11 -11.44 -16.34
CA GLN A 1007 -8.81 -12.82 -15.96
C GLN A 1007 -7.66 -12.94 -14.96
N PHE A 1008 -7.76 -13.92 -14.07
CA PHE A 1008 -6.73 -14.22 -13.07
C PHE A 1008 -6.49 -15.73 -12.94
N TRP A 1009 -5.40 -16.09 -12.27
CA TRP A 1009 -5.02 -17.49 -12.03
C TRP A 1009 -4.96 -17.79 -10.54
N TYR A 1010 -5.34 -18.99 -10.14
CA TYR A 1010 -5.22 -19.48 -8.76
C TYR A 1010 -4.50 -20.84 -8.72
N TRP A 1011 -3.96 -21.19 -7.55
CA TRP A 1011 -3.43 -22.53 -7.27
C TRP A 1011 -4.32 -23.27 -6.27
N VAL A 1012 -4.50 -24.56 -6.51
CA VAL A 1012 -5.19 -25.50 -5.61
C VAL A 1012 -4.16 -26.43 -5.00
N GLU A 1013 -4.12 -26.54 -3.67
CA GLU A 1013 -3.27 -27.49 -2.93
C GLU A 1013 -4.09 -28.68 -2.41
N ASP A 1014 -3.49 -29.88 -2.30
CA ASP A 1014 -4.02 -31.02 -1.52
C ASP A 1014 -3.39 -31.11 -0.11
N ASP A 1015 -3.96 -31.92 0.79
CA ASP A 1015 -3.38 -32.24 2.12
C ASP A 1015 -1.92 -32.83 2.06
N ASN A 1016 -1.37 -33.10 0.86
CA ASN A 1016 -0.02 -33.62 0.62
C ASN A 1016 0.92 -32.63 -0.10
N GLY A 1017 0.53 -31.37 -0.28
CA GLY A 1017 1.37 -30.33 -0.90
C GLY A 1017 1.58 -30.45 -2.41
N ASN A 1018 0.64 -31.07 -3.12
CA ASN A 1018 0.58 -31.08 -4.58
C ASN A 1018 -0.26 -29.91 -5.10
N PHE A 1019 0.24 -29.22 -6.13
CA PHE A 1019 -0.46 -28.06 -6.71
C PHE A 1019 -1.08 -28.36 -8.09
N ALA A 1020 -2.31 -27.90 -8.27
CA ALA A 1020 -2.92 -27.64 -9.59
C ALA A 1020 -3.05 -26.12 -9.81
N LYS A 1021 -3.30 -25.69 -11.06
CA LYS A 1021 -3.47 -24.28 -11.43
C LYS A 1021 -4.75 -24.12 -12.25
N GLY A 1022 -5.64 -23.24 -11.82
CA GLY A 1022 -6.89 -22.90 -12.51
C GLY A 1022 -6.92 -21.45 -12.99
N GLU A 1023 -7.83 -21.16 -13.92
CA GLU A 1023 -8.03 -19.84 -14.53
C GLU A 1023 -9.46 -19.35 -14.25
N VAL A 1024 -9.64 -18.07 -13.94
CA VAL A 1024 -10.96 -17.47 -13.70
C VAL A 1024 -11.18 -16.32 -14.66
N TYR A 1025 -12.26 -16.38 -15.44
CA TYR A 1025 -12.66 -15.35 -16.40
C TYR A 1025 -13.77 -14.47 -15.81
N VAL A 1026 -13.54 -13.17 -15.68
CA VAL A 1026 -14.54 -12.22 -15.17
C VAL A 1026 -15.03 -11.30 -16.29
N THR A 1027 -16.34 -11.12 -16.39
CA THR A 1027 -16.95 -10.08 -17.23
C THR A 1027 -17.45 -8.93 -16.35
N VAL A 1028 -17.00 -7.71 -16.66
CA VAL A 1028 -17.38 -6.48 -15.94
C VAL A 1028 -18.32 -5.68 -16.84
N ASP A 1029 -19.61 -5.75 -16.54
CA ASP A 1029 -20.70 -5.08 -17.25
C ASP A 1029 -20.92 -3.63 -16.76
N VAL A 1030 -21.63 -2.83 -17.57
CA VAL A 1030 -22.07 -1.44 -17.29
C VAL A 1030 -23.46 -1.42 -16.66
#